data_AF-A0A1W5C981-F1
#
_entry.id   AF-A0A1W5C981-F1
#
_cell.length_a   1.000
_cell.length_b   1.000
_cell.length_c   1.000
_cell.angle_alpha   90.00
_cell.angle_beta   90.00
_cell.angle_gamma   90.00
#
_symmetry.space_group_name_H-M   'P 1'
#
loop_
_entity.id
_entity.type
_entity.pdbx_description
1 polymer ?
#
loop_
_entity_poly.entity_id
_entity_poly.type
_entity_poly.pdbx_seq_one_letter_code
_entity_poly.pdbx_strand_id
1 'polypeptide(L)'
;MFHFIGRVTLFYGLLCVLSLAVAQESRLTCGRRKVKSVYLIHNGIDAKAGHWPWHAAIFHRKGEQNEYACGGAVIDENTVLTAAHCIYTTRGIIPKTLVTVHLGQLDLKEKDEYTQTHSLQEIILHPKYNSSSIINDIALLKLSSHITMTKYVQPVCLWTMDSKLDTIVGRNGTIVGFGLNEQDVVSEQLKQALIGVVDPLTCIASDRSVFGTHLTSDMFCGKGQTGVSACNGDSGGGMFFEVGGKWFVRGLVSFTPLRGNTGLCDPLKHTAYTDVAKYLEWISQYIDQRVISFENDVLDIDYEEKLRLFNFGTCGVKSSTMLNDGSSWTLPWLGFVIVSGAADNLRSARCVVTLISDWYAVGPAHCKNERVHLSPVQHASKRALFNFNTCGESSSSYPMPWMGNVLSNAPFFNVSRCSVTLISDRYVNLLLTSKYLMFLSLSAYVLLGYGLESPDAECFVKNGSTLCHHPSQQRRIKNFIIHPKFDRTNDVNNIALIELLTPADTSQVNVKPICVPVTSELRTNAKRNLHVAVLSSTGNSLKTVPIRYVESVECRRQYADSKLALNLENSFCTEIANKQDAQHCFSMTEGTPLHEIRMINGVERYFLRGFKLLGSICDSKALPTVFSNAEAYLDWILYNMKYNTLEPTNA
;
A
#
# COMPACT_ATOMS: atom_id res chain seq x y z
N MET A 1 57.67 -48.27 -7.95
CA MET A 1 57.12 -47.60 -6.75
C MET A 1 56.54 -46.20 -7.02
N PHE A 2 56.98 -45.46 -8.04
CA PHE A 2 56.42 -44.14 -8.39
C PHE A 2 55.14 -44.15 -9.25
N HIS A 3 54.76 -45.28 -9.86
CA HIS A 3 53.58 -45.37 -10.73
C HIS A 3 52.28 -45.79 -10.00
N PHE A 4 52.37 -46.28 -8.75
CA PHE A 4 51.21 -46.70 -7.97
C PHE A 4 50.61 -45.54 -7.15
N ILE A 5 51.46 -44.61 -6.70
CA ILE A 5 51.06 -43.46 -5.88
C ILE A 5 50.30 -42.41 -6.72
N GLY A 6 50.68 -42.22 -7.99
CA GLY A 6 50.02 -41.25 -8.89
C GLY A 6 48.61 -41.65 -9.35
N ARG A 7 48.25 -42.94 -9.32
CA ARG A 7 46.90 -43.40 -9.66
C ARG A 7 45.94 -43.35 -8.47
N VAL A 8 46.44 -43.49 -7.25
CA VAL A 8 45.62 -43.40 -6.02
C VAL A 8 45.27 -41.95 -5.69
N THR A 9 46.18 -41.00 -5.91
CA THR A 9 45.88 -39.57 -5.70
C THR A 9 44.93 -38.97 -6.73
N LEU A 10 44.95 -39.45 -7.99
CA LEU A 10 43.96 -39.03 -8.99
C LEU A 10 42.55 -39.57 -8.68
N PHE A 11 42.44 -40.80 -8.17
CA PHE A 11 41.14 -41.40 -7.82
C PHE A 11 40.51 -40.75 -6.57
N TYR A 12 41.32 -40.42 -5.55
CA TYR A 12 40.85 -39.67 -4.38
C TYR A 12 40.54 -38.21 -4.70
N GLY A 13 41.31 -37.56 -5.60
CA GLY A 13 40.99 -36.23 -6.10
C GLY A 13 39.68 -36.19 -6.90
N LEU A 14 39.42 -37.19 -7.75
CA LEU A 14 38.18 -37.29 -8.50
C LEU A 14 36.97 -37.62 -7.59
N LEU A 15 37.15 -38.48 -6.57
CA LEU A 15 36.14 -38.75 -5.56
C LEU A 15 35.87 -37.55 -4.66
N CYS A 16 36.86 -36.71 -4.34
CA CYS A 16 36.68 -35.48 -3.54
C CYS A 16 35.99 -34.37 -4.34
N VAL A 17 36.24 -34.28 -5.65
CA VAL A 17 35.52 -33.36 -6.55
C VAL A 17 34.11 -33.86 -6.85
N LEU A 18 33.88 -35.18 -6.92
CA LEU A 18 32.55 -35.78 -7.02
C LEU A 18 31.76 -35.75 -5.70
N SER A 19 32.43 -35.65 -4.55
CA SER A 19 31.76 -35.45 -3.24
C SER A 19 31.56 -33.98 -2.86
N LEU A 20 32.16 -33.04 -3.58
CA LEU A 20 31.77 -31.61 -3.58
C LEU A 20 30.68 -31.29 -4.62
N ALA A 21 30.35 -32.25 -5.49
CA ALA A 21 29.11 -32.26 -6.28
C ALA A 21 27.98 -33.06 -5.58
N VAL A 22 28.11 -33.30 -4.26
CA VAL A 22 26.97 -33.68 -3.43
C VAL A 22 26.03 -32.50 -3.40
N ALA A 23 24.94 -32.65 -4.15
CA ALA A 23 23.70 -31.91 -4.09
C ALA A 23 23.78 -30.65 -3.21
N GLN A 24 23.99 -29.50 -3.84
CA GLN A 24 23.34 -28.31 -3.33
C GLN A 24 21.84 -28.60 -3.42
N GLU A 25 21.28 -29.23 -2.37
CA GLU A 25 19.85 -29.36 -2.20
C GLU A 25 19.30 -27.94 -2.30
N SER A 26 18.73 -27.62 -3.46
CA SER A 26 18.17 -26.32 -3.75
C SER A 26 17.13 -26.06 -2.67
N ARG A 27 17.40 -25.10 -1.77
CA ARG A 27 16.44 -24.63 -0.77
C ARG A 27 15.08 -24.44 -1.44
N LEU A 28 14.03 -24.97 -0.83
CA LEU A 28 12.67 -24.81 -1.35
C LEU A 28 12.25 -23.35 -1.18
N THR A 29 12.06 -22.63 -2.28
CA THR A 29 11.63 -21.23 -2.25
C THR A 29 10.15 -21.14 -1.83
N CYS A 30 9.89 -20.54 -0.66
CA CYS A 30 8.54 -20.32 -0.15
C CYS A 30 8.08 -18.86 -0.30
N GLY A 31 6.76 -18.64 -0.22
CA GLY A 31 6.14 -17.33 -0.05
C GLY A 31 6.33 -16.35 -1.21
N ARG A 32 6.85 -16.80 -2.36
CA ARG A 32 7.13 -15.95 -3.53
C ARG A 32 6.27 -16.35 -4.72
N ARG A 33 5.24 -15.54 -4.98
CA ARG A 33 4.35 -15.73 -6.14
C ARG A 33 5.14 -15.58 -7.43
N LYS A 34 5.02 -16.58 -8.33
CA LYS A 34 5.55 -16.46 -9.70
C LYS A 34 4.64 -15.63 -10.61
N VAL A 35 3.34 -15.55 -10.31
CA VAL A 35 2.39 -14.67 -11.01
C VAL A 35 2.43 -13.30 -10.36
N LYS A 36 2.84 -12.27 -11.13
CA LYS A 36 2.81 -10.87 -10.67
C LYS A 36 1.37 -10.39 -10.60
N SER A 37 0.95 -9.86 -9.45
CA SER A 37 -0.43 -9.41 -9.25
C SER A 37 -0.71 -8.06 -9.91
N VAL A 38 -1.70 -8.02 -10.81
CA VAL A 38 -2.36 -6.79 -11.28
C VAL A 38 -3.67 -6.66 -10.50
N TYR A 39 -3.69 -5.75 -9.53
CA TYR A 39 -4.83 -5.51 -8.64
C TYR A 39 -5.94 -4.74 -9.36
N LEU A 40 -7.16 -5.28 -9.37
CA LEU A 40 -8.43 -4.61 -9.69
C LEU A 40 -9.36 -4.88 -8.49
N ILE A 41 -9.99 -3.88 -7.86
CA ILE A 41 -10.77 -3.96 -6.59
C ILE A 41 -12.24 -3.50 -6.85
N HIS A 42 -13.33 -4.12 -6.32
CA HIS A 42 -13.87 -4.10 -4.92
C HIS A 42 -14.90 -5.24 -4.57
N ASN A 43 -15.10 -5.50 -3.26
CA ASN A 43 -16.04 -6.44 -2.54
C ASN A 43 -15.80 -7.96 -2.64
N GLY A 44 -14.76 -8.46 -1.99
CA GLY A 44 -14.38 -9.88 -2.02
C GLY A 44 -13.86 -10.24 -3.40
N ILE A 45 -12.60 -9.88 -3.66
CA ILE A 45 -12.02 -10.07 -4.98
C ILE A 45 -11.84 -11.57 -5.17
N ASP A 46 -12.47 -12.12 -6.20
CA ASP A 46 -12.16 -13.47 -6.66
C ASP A 46 -10.65 -13.55 -6.82
N ALA A 47 -10.05 -14.52 -6.18
CA ALA A 47 -8.65 -14.81 -6.37
C ALA A 47 -8.43 -15.06 -7.85
N LYS A 48 -7.31 -14.56 -8.38
CA LYS A 48 -6.87 -14.92 -9.73
C LYS A 48 -5.97 -16.14 -9.63
N ALA A 49 -5.98 -16.98 -10.65
CA ALA A 49 -5.10 -18.13 -10.76
C ALA A 49 -3.64 -17.75 -10.42
N GLY A 50 -3.05 -18.43 -9.44
CA GLY A 50 -1.66 -18.22 -9.02
C GLY A 50 -1.41 -17.01 -8.10
N HIS A 51 -2.45 -16.28 -7.67
CA HIS A 51 -2.31 -15.30 -6.59
C HIS A 51 -2.16 -15.95 -5.21
N TRP A 52 -2.78 -17.11 -4.99
CA TRP A 52 -2.67 -17.84 -3.72
C TRP A 52 -2.22 -19.27 -3.98
N PRO A 53 -0.99 -19.44 -4.52
CA PRO A 53 -0.53 -20.75 -4.99
C PRO A 53 -0.30 -21.75 -3.85
N TRP A 54 -0.33 -21.28 -2.61
CA TRP A 54 -0.26 -22.11 -1.41
C TRP A 54 -1.63 -22.48 -0.85
N HIS A 55 -2.75 -21.97 -1.36
CA HIS A 55 -4.06 -22.38 -0.85
C HIS A 55 -4.35 -23.83 -1.22
N ALA A 56 -4.81 -24.61 -0.23
CA ALA A 56 -5.22 -25.99 -0.39
C ALA A 56 -6.72 -26.13 -0.07
N ALA A 57 -7.49 -26.76 -0.95
CA ALA A 57 -8.89 -27.09 -0.72
C ALA A 57 -9.01 -28.54 -0.23
N ILE A 58 -9.60 -28.74 0.94
CA ILE A 58 -9.72 -30.04 1.60
C ILE A 58 -11.16 -30.53 1.44
N PHE A 59 -11.31 -31.74 0.90
CA PHE A 59 -12.60 -32.37 0.65
C PHE A 59 -12.75 -33.64 1.50
N HIS A 60 -13.98 -33.86 1.97
CA HIS A 60 -14.37 -35.09 2.64
C HIS A 60 -15.29 -35.90 1.73
N ARG A 61 -15.03 -37.21 1.63
CA ARG A 61 -15.90 -38.14 0.93
C ARG A 61 -17.09 -38.50 1.81
N LYS A 62 -18.30 -38.18 1.34
CA LYS A 62 -19.57 -38.64 1.91
C LYS A 62 -20.31 -39.48 0.87
N GLY A 63 -20.27 -40.80 1.03
CA GLY A 63 -20.79 -41.74 0.04
C GLY A 63 -19.99 -41.67 -1.27
N GLU A 64 -20.69 -41.38 -2.37
CA GLU A 64 -20.09 -41.25 -3.72
C GLU A 64 -19.63 -39.81 -4.04
N GLN A 65 -19.93 -38.83 -3.18
CA GLN A 65 -19.60 -37.43 -3.43
C GLN A 65 -18.45 -36.94 -2.55
N ASN A 66 -17.60 -36.07 -3.10
CA ASN A 66 -16.60 -35.31 -2.36
C ASN A 66 -17.15 -33.92 -2.08
N GLU A 67 -17.30 -33.58 -0.81
CA GLU A 67 -17.78 -32.26 -0.36
C GLU A 67 -16.62 -31.43 0.13
N TYR A 68 -16.55 -30.16 -0.29
CA TYR A 68 -15.58 -29.21 0.25
C TYR A 68 -15.84 -29.03 1.76
N ALA A 69 -14.79 -29.14 2.56
CA ALA A 69 -14.89 -29.11 4.01
C ALA A 69 -14.13 -27.93 4.63
N CYS A 70 -12.89 -27.70 4.19
CA CYS A 70 -11.98 -26.73 4.79
C CYS A 70 -10.92 -26.23 3.80
N GLY A 71 -10.27 -25.13 4.18
CA GLY A 71 -9.04 -24.66 3.57
C GLY A 71 -7.78 -25.20 4.26
N GLY A 72 -6.63 -24.91 3.65
CA GLY A 72 -5.30 -25.19 4.18
C GLY A 72 -4.23 -24.38 3.45
N ALA A 73 -2.98 -24.57 3.87
CA ALA A 73 -1.81 -23.95 3.27
C ALA A 73 -0.72 -24.98 2.95
N VAL A 74 -0.22 -25.01 1.71
CA VAL A 74 0.97 -25.78 1.34
C VAL A 74 2.19 -25.16 2.02
N ILE A 75 2.91 -25.96 2.80
CA ILE A 75 4.09 -25.48 3.56
C ILE A 75 5.40 -26.16 3.16
N ASP A 76 5.37 -27.31 2.47
CA ASP A 76 6.55 -27.95 1.87
C ASP A 76 6.17 -28.79 0.62
N GLU A 77 7.05 -29.69 0.17
CA GLU A 77 6.83 -30.52 -1.02
C GLU A 77 5.72 -31.57 -0.92
N ASN A 78 5.24 -31.89 0.28
CA ASN A 78 4.18 -32.89 0.48
C ASN A 78 3.31 -32.66 1.72
N THR A 79 3.31 -31.45 2.28
CA THR A 79 2.62 -31.13 3.53
C THR A 79 1.70 -29.93 3.39
N VAL A 80 0.48 -30.12 3.87
CA VAL A 80 -0.51 -29.06 4.03
C VAL A 80 -0.78 -28.82 5.51
N LEU A 81 -0.71 -27.55 5.90
CA LEU A 81 -1.11 -27.04 7.21
C LEU A 81 -2.60 -26.69 7.20
N THR A 82 -3.35 -27.11 8.22
CA THR A 82 -4.78 -26.81 8.37
C THR A 82 -5.19 -26.80 9.85
N ALA A 83 -6.46 -26.54 10.15
CA ALA A 83 -7.02 -26.62 11.49
C ALA A 83 -7.32 -28.08 11.87
N ALA A 84 -7.16 -28.43 13.15
CA ALA A 84 -7.42 -29.78 13.63
C ALA A 84 -8.90 -30.16 13.53
N HIS A 85 -9.82 -29.23 13.77
CA HIS A 85 -11.25 -29.49 13.66
C HIS A 85 -11.71 -29.82 12.24
N CYS A 86 -10.89 -29.52 11.22
CA CYS A 86 -11.17 -29.92 9.84
C CYS A 86 -11.04 -31.42 9.60
N ILE A 87 -10.26 -32.14 10.41
CA ILE A 87 -9.99 -33.59 10.27
C ILE A 87 -10.46 -34.40 11.47
N TYR A 88 -11.09 -33.77 12.45
CA TYR A 88 -11.56 -34.38 13.68
C TYR A 88 -13.05 -34.10 13.86
N THR A 89 -13.84 -35.15 14.07
CA THR A 89 -15.28 -35.07 14.32
C THR A 89 -15.61 -35.58 15.73
N THR A 90 -16.87 -35.50 16.13
CA THR A 90 -17.35 -36.14 17.37
C THR A 90 -17.11 -37.65 17.42
N ARG A 91 -16.82 -38.30 16.28
CA ARG A 91 -16.49 -39.73 16.17
C ARG A 91 -14.98 -40.00 16.13
N GLY A 92 -14.15 -38.97 16.34
CA GLY A 92 -12.69 -39.04 16.25
C GLY A 92 -12.16 -38.57 14.90
N ILE A 93 -10.92 -38.97 14.60
CA ILE A 93 -10.17 -38.60 13.39
C ILE A 93 -10.87 -39.18 12.16
N ILE A 94 -11.06 -38.35 11.13
CA ILE A 94 -11.59 -38.80 9.84
C ILE A 94 -10.58 -39.74 9.18
N PRO A 95 -10.98 -40.94 8.72
CA PRO A 95 -10.09 -41.84 7.99
C PRO A 95 -9.44 -41.15 6.79
N LYS A 96 -8.12 -41.25 6.65
CA LYS A 96 -7.35 -40.61 5.58
C LYS A 96 -7.83 -40.93 4.16
N THR A 97 -8.46 -42.10 3.97
CA THR A 97 -9.07 -42.54 2.70
C THR A 97 -10.33 -41.75 2.31
N LEU A 98 -10.91 -41.02 3.25
CA LEU A 98 -12.08 -40.16 3.04
C LEU A 98 -11.68 -38.68 2.88
N VAL A 99 -10.38 -38.37 2.83
CA VAL A 99 -9.89 -36.99 2.70
C VAL A 99 -9.05 -36.87 1.43
N THR A 100 -9.35 -35.85 0.64
CA THR A 100 -8.58 -35.49 -0.56
C THR A 100 -8.24 -34.02 -0.56
N VAL A 101 -7.04 -33.67 -1.01
CA VAL A 101 -6.55 -32.30 -1.07
C VAL A 101 -6.38 -31.87 -2.51
N HIS A 102 -6.96 -30.74 -2.88
CA HIS A 102 -6.79 -30.12 -4.19
C HIS A 102 -5.92 -28.86 -4.07
N LEU A 103 -4.90 -28.74 -4.90
CA LEU A 103 -3.96 -27.63 -4.95
C LEU A 103 -4.09 -26.88 -6.26
N GLY A 104 -3.98 -25.55 -6.22
CA GLY A 104 -4.17 -24.72 -7.40
C GLY A 104 -5.61 -24.69 -7.90
N GLN A 105 -6.60 -25.04 -7.06
CA GLN A 105 -8.02 -24.96 -7.41
C GLN A 105 -8.50 -23.50 -7.34
N LEU A 106 -9.13 -22.99 -8.40
CA LEU A 106 -9.74 -21.65 -8.41
C LEU A 106 -11.27 -21.68 -8.34
N ASP A 107 -11.88 -22.68 -8.98
CA ASP A 107 -13.32 -22.94 -9.00
C ASP A 107 -13.59 -24.32 -8.37
N LEU A 108 -14.51 -24.47 -7.40
CA LEU A 108 -14.80 -25.77 -6.77
C LEU A 108 -15.51 -26.77 -7.69
N LYS A 109 -16.22 -26.33 -8.72
CA LYS A 109 -16.95 -27.18 -9.68
C LYS A 109 -16.08 -27.63 -10.84
N GLU A 110 -15.12 -26.81 -11.25
CA GLU A 110 -14.27 -27.07 -12.41
C GLU A 110 -12.80 -27.23 -12.03
N LYS A 111 -12.19 -28.36 -12.41
CA LYS A 111 -10.75 -28.56 -12.25
C LYS A 111 -10.02 -27.96 -13.44
N ASP A 112 -9.25 -26.90 -13.21
CA ASP A 112 -8.30 -26.37 -14.18
C ASP A 112 -7.20 -27.39 -14.51
N GLU A 113 -6.58 -27.26 -15.69
CA GLU A 113 -5.47 -28.11 -16.15
C GLU A 113 -4.26 -28.13 -15.19
N TYR A 114 -4.09 -27.07 -14.38
CA TYR A 114 -3.01 -26.95 -13.40
C TYR A 114 -3.39 -27.44 -11.99
N THR A 115 -4.62 -27.91 -11.79
CA THR A 115 -5.10 -28.42 -10.51
C THR A 115 -4.43 -29.76 -10.19
N GLN A 116 -3.87 -29.90 -8.99
CA GLN A 116 -3.29 -31.15 -8.51
C GLN A 116 -4.15 -31.75 -7.41
N THR A 117 -4.51 -33.03 -7.54
CA THR A 117 -5.33 -33.76 -6.55
C THR A 117 -4.47 -34.82 -5.85
N HIS A 118 -4.44 -34.78 -4.53
CA HIS A 118 -3.64 -35.69 -3.71
C HIS A 118 -4.49 -36.40 -2.66
N SER A 119 -4.23 -37.70 -2.47
CA SER A 119 -4.69 -38.45 -1.29
C SER A 119 -3.71 -38.26 -0.13
N LEU A 120 -4.14 -38.66 1.08
CA LEU A 120 -3.31 -38.52 2.27
C LEU A 120 -2.50 -39.79 2.58
N GLN A 121 -1.21 -39.61 2.84
CA GLN A 121 -0.33 -40.61 3.46
C GLN A 121 -0.57 -40.70 4.96
N GLU A 122 -0.63 -39.55 5.64
CA GLU A 122 -0.70 -39.46 7.10
C GLU A 122 -1.42 -38.18 7.53
N ILE A 123 -2.08 -38.26 8.68
CA ILE A 123 -2.75 -37.14 9.36
C ILE A 123 -2.07 -36.96 10.71
N ILE A 124 -1.53 -35.78 10.97
CA ILE A 124 -0.80 -35.46 12.19
C ILE A 124 -1.54 -34.35 12.93
N LEU A 125 -2.28 -34.73 13.98
CA LEU A 125 -2.97 -33.79 14.87
C LEU A 125 -2.03 -33.30 15.95
N HIS A 126 -2.19 -32.04 16.37
CA HIS A 126 -1.49 -31.57 17.55
C HIS A 126 -1.91 -32.42 18.78
N PRO A 127 -0.96 -32.97 19.56
CA PRO A 127 -1.26 -33.93 20.62
C PRO A 127 -2.10 -33.36 21.76
N LYS A 128 -2.14 -32.02 21.88
CA LYS A 128 -2.96 -31.30 22.86
C LYS A 128 -4.25 -30.71 22.28
N TYR A 129 -4.63 -31.08 21.06
CA TYR A 129 -5.90 -30.65 20.49
C TYR A 129 -7.08 -31.19 21.32
N ASN A 130 -8.04 -30.32 21.61
CA ASN A 130 -9.25 -30.70 22.34
C ASN A 130 -10.48 -30.13 21.63
N SER A 131 -11.29 -31.01 21.06
CA SER A 131 -12.48 -30.67 20.28
C SER A 131 -13.58 -29.95 21.07
N SER A 132 -13.61 -30.07 22.39
CA SER A 132 -14.61 -29.37 23.23
C SER A 132 -14.23 -27.91 23.47
N SER A 133 -12.94 -27.62 23.63
CA SER A 133 -12.44 -26.26 23.89
C SER A 133 -11.87 -25.55 22.66
N ILE A 134 -11.60 -26.29 21.58
CA ILE A 134 -10.96 -25.83 20.33
C ILE A 134 -9.52 -25.31 20.56
N ILE A 135 -8.89 -25.65 21.69
CA ILE A 135 -7.47 -25.32 21.93
C ILE A 135 -6.57 -26.17 21.04
N ASN A 136 -5.41 -25.61 20.66
CA ASN A 136 -4.44 -26.25 19.78
C ASN A 136 -5.04 -26.72 18.45
N ASP A 137 -5.89 -25.90 17.85
CA ASP A 137 -6.61 -26.20 16.62
C ASP A 137 -5.70 -26.08 15.38
N ILE A 138 -4.81 -27.06 15.23
CA ILE A 138 -3.78 -27.15 14.18
C ILE A 138 -3.45 -28.60 13.84
N ALA A 139 -3.22 -28.87 12.56
CA ALA A 139 -2.88 -30.18 12.04
C ALA A 139 -2.02 -30.10 10.77
N LEU A 140 -1.27 -31.18 10.51
CA LEU A 140 -0.51 -31.38 9.27
C LEU A 140 -1.08 -32.57 8.51
N LEU A 141 -1.27 -32.40 7.21
CA LEU A 141 -1.67 -33.45 6.28
C LEU A 141 -0.48 -33.80 5.39
N LYS A 142 0.04 -35.02 5.52
CA LYS A 142 1.08 -35.54 4.63
C LYS A 142 0.41 -36.15 3.41
N LEU A 143 0.75 -35.63 2.24
CA LEU A 143 0.25 -36.08 0.95
C LEU A 143 0.96 -37.36 0.51
N SER A 144 0.25 -38.23 -0.20
CA SER A 144 0.77 -39.51 -0.71
C SER A 144 1.75 -39.38 -1.87
N SER A 145 1.89 -38.19 -2.43
CA SER A 145 2.75 -37.87 -3.58
C SER A 145 3.31 -36.46 -3.43
N HIS A 146 4.51 -36.23 -3.99
CA HIS A 146 5.11 -34.91 -4.02
C HIS A 146 4.30 -33.94 -4.88
N ILE A 147 4.24 -32.70 -4.44
CA ILE A 147 3.62 -31.59 -5.13
C ILE A 147 4.52 -31.14 -6.26
N THR A 148 3.97 -31.01 -7.46
CA THR A 148 4.66 -30.41 -8.59
C THR A 148 4.61 -28.89 -8.46
N MET A 149 5.72 -28.24 -8.13
CA MET A 149 5.77 -26.79 -7.91
C MET A 149 5.65 -26.01 -9.23
N THR A 150 4.55 -25.28 -9.41
CA THR A 150 4.26 -24.50 -10.62
C THR A 150 4.13 -23.00 -10.32
N LYS A 151 3.64 -22.21 -11.26
CA LYS A 151 3.21 -20.83 -10.98
C LYS A 151 1.87 -20.75 -10.23
N TYR A 152 1.14 -21.86 -10.15
CA TYR A 152 -0.18 -21.99 -9.52
C TYR A 152 -0.16 -22.79 -8.21
N VAL A 153 0.91 -23.57 -7.97
CA VAL A 153 1.08 -24.37 -6.75
C VAL A 153 2.50 -24.14 -6.19
N GLN A 154 2.59 -23.56 -4.99
CA GLN A 154 3.83 -23.14 -4.33
C GLN A 154 3.66 -23.17 -2.81
N PRO A 155 4.72 -23.39 -2.02
CA PRO A 155 4.62 -23.33 -0.57
C PRO A 155 4.60 -21.88 -0.07
N VAL A 156 3.89 -21.62 1.02
CA VAL A 156 4.01 -20.38 1.80
C VAL A 156 5.12 -20.52 2.84
N CYS A 157 5.73 -19.41 3.26
CA CYS A 157 6.70 -19.47 4.35
C CYS A 157 6.02 -19.61 5.71
N LEU A 158 6.62 -20.35 6.62
CA LEU A 158 6.24 -20.37 8.03
C LEU A 158 6.75 -19.10 8.73
N TRP A 159 5.98 -18.57 9.67
CA TRP A 159 6.37 -17.38 10.43
C TRP A 159 7.50 -17.69 11.41
N THR A 160 8.75 -17.55 10.99
CA THR A 160 9.96 -17.80 11.79
C THR A 160 10.55 -16.57 12.48
N MET A 161 9.90 -15.42 12.32
CA MET A 161 10.25 -14.15 12.96
C MET A 161 9.70 -14.07 14.38
N ASP A 162 9.83 -12.90 15.04
CA ASP A 162 9.24 -12.64 16.37
C ASP A 162 7.79 -13.16 16.50
N SER A 163 7.58 -14.02 17.49
CA SER A 163 6.30 -14.65 17.79
C SER A 163 5.40 -13.79 18.69
N LYS A 164 5.86 -12.61 19.14
CA LYS A 164 5.05 -11.68 19.93
C LYS A 164 3.90 -11.11 19.10
N LEU A 165 2.68 -11.22 19.65
CA LEU A 165 1.46 -10.75 19.01
C LEU A 165 1.49 -9.24 18.73
N ASP A 166 2.06 -8.43 19.62
CA ASP A 166 2.13 -6.97 19.47
C ASP A 166 2.84 -6.50 18.19
N THR A 167 3.65 -7.36 17.56
CA THR A 167 4.32 -7.07 16.28
C THR A 167 3.36 -7.09 15.08
N ILE A 168 2.17 -7.68 15.25
CA ILE A 168 1.15 -7.81 14.22
C ILE A 168 -0.20 -7.17 14.58
N VAL A 169 -0.44 -6.79 15.84
CA VAL A 169 -1.64 -6.03 16.22
C VAL A 169 -1.76 -4.75 15.41
N GLY A 170 -2.96 -4.48 14.87
CA GLY A 170 -3.23 -3.34 14.00
C GLY A 170 -2.74 -3.49 12.55
N ARG A 171 -2.01 -4.56 12.21
CA ARG A 171 -1.65 -4.87 10.83
C ARG A 171 -2.75 -5.67 10.15
N ASN A 172 -2.89 -5.48 8.84
CA ASN A 172 -3.80 -6.27 8.02
C ASN A 172 -3.08 -7.52 7.50
N GLY A 173 -3.71 -8.67 7.69
CA GLY A 173 -3.38 -9.90 6.98
C GLY A 173 -4.48 -10.25 5.97
N THR A 174 -4.16 -11.14 5.04
CA THR A 174 -5.10 -11.59 4.02
C THR A 174 -5.53 -13.02 4.29
N ILE A 175 -6.84 -13.24 4.43
CA ILE A 175 -7.44 -14.57 4.49
C ILE A 175 -7.90 -15.01 3.11
N VAL A 176 -7.92 -16.32 2.87
CA VAL A 176 -8.24 -16.92 1.56
C VAL A 176 -9.02 -18.20 1.75
N GLY A 177 -10.13 -18.36 1.05
CA GLY A 177 -10.98 -19.55 1.14
C GLY A 177 -12.21 -19.53 0.25
N PHE A 178 -12.95 -20.64 0.29
CA PHE A 178 -14.20 -20.86 -0.43
C PHE A 178 -15.42 -20.85 0.51
N GLY A 179 -15.29 -20.28 1.71
CA GLY A 179 -16.36 -20.27 2.70
C GLY A 179 -17.66 -19.62 2.22
N LEU A 180 -18.68 -19.67 3.07
CA LEU A 180 -20.00 -19.14 2.71
C LEU A 180 -19.92 -17.66 2.32
N ASN A 181 -20.57 -17.32 1.21
CA ASN A 181 -20.70 -15.95 0.71
C ASN A 181 -21.92 -15.24 1.34
N GLU A 182 -22.25 -14.06 0.83
CA GLU A 182 -23.36 -13.22 1.33
C GLU A 182 -24.75 -13.86 1.11
N GLN A 183 -24.84 -14.93 0.33
CA GLN A 183 -26.06 -15.73 0.12
C GLN A 183 -26.09 -16.99 0.99
N ASP A 184 -25.17 -17.12 1.96
CA ASP A 184 -25.01 -18.28 2.84
C ASP A 184 -24.78 -19.60 2.06
N VAL A 185 -24.15 -19.52 0.87
CA VAL A 185 -23.73 -20.67 0.08
C VAL A 185 -22.21 -20.70 -0.09
N VAL A 186 -21.64 -21.91 -0.15
CA VAL A 186 -20.19 -22.10 -0.39
C VAL A 186 -19.81 -21.39 -1.68
N SER A 187 -18.79 -20.54 -1.62
CA SER A 187 -18.34 -19.82 -2.80
C SER A 187 -17.74 -20.79 -3.81
N GLU A 188 -18.21 -20.73 -5.06
CA GLU A 188 -17.64 -21.54 -6.14
C GLU A 188 -16.23 -21.08 -6.47
N GLN A 189 -16.00 -19.77 -6.47
CA GLN A 189 -14.72 -19.14 -6.75
C GLN A 189 -13.93 -18.91 -5.46
N LEU A 190 -12.61 -19.09 -5.51
CA LEU A 190 -11.74 -18.80 -4.38
C LEU A 190 -11.77 -17.30 -4.10
N LYS A 191 -11.97 -16.89 -2.84
CA LYS A 191 -12.03 -15.48 -2.45
C LYS A 191 -10.89 -15.10 -1.54
N GLN A 192 -10.58 -13.81 -1.50
CA GLN A 192 -9.62 -13.22 -0.56
C GLN A 192 -10.20 -12.00 0.15
N ALA A 193 -9.82 -11.80 1.41
CA ALA A 193 -10.26 -10.67 2.22
C ALA A 193 -9.15 -10.15 3.14
N LEU A 194 -9.14 -8.82 3.37
CA LEU A 194 -8.21 -8.18 4.30
C LEU A 194 -8.86 -8.09 5.69
N ILE A 195 -8.14 -8.61 6.69
CA ILE A 195 -8.56 -8.65 8.09
C ILE A 195 -7.49 -7.96 8.94
N GLY A 196 -7.89 -6.96 9.74
CA GLY A 196 -7.01 -6.32 10.70
C GLY A 196 -6.88 -7.17 11.96
N VAL A 197 -5.66 -7.39 12.44
CA VAL A 197 -5.42 -8.06 13.73
C VAL A 197 -5.83 -7.12 14.86
N VAL A 198 -6.62 -7.64 15.79
CA VAL A 198 -7.15 -6.92 16.94
C VAL A 198 -6.47 -7.42 18.21
N ASP A 199 -6.28 -6.54 19.19
CA ASP A 199 -5.73 -6.96 20.47
C ASP A 199 -6.69 -7.94 21.19
N PRO A 200 -6.17 -8.92 21.95
CA PRO A 200 -7.01 -9.95 22.58
C PRO A 200 -8.08 -9.40 23.52
N LEU A 201 -7.80 -8.29 24.23
CA LEU A 201 -8.73 -7.71 25.18
C LEU A 201 -9.94 -7.08 24.48
N THR A 202 -9.71 -6.36 23.37
CA THR A 202 -10.79 -5.85 22.52
C THR A 202 -11.63 -6.99 21.96
N CYS A 203 -11.01 -8.12 21.60
CA CYS A 203 -11.74 -9.28 21.13
C CYS A 203 -12.69 -9.85 22.20
N ILE A 204 -12.16 -10.08 23.40
CA ILE A 204 -12.92 -10.56 24.56
C ILE A 204 -14.04 -9.58 24.93
N ALA A 205 -13.75 -8.28 24.90
CA ALA A 205 -14.75 -7.25 25.16
C ALA A 205 -15.87 -7.22 24.11
N SER A 206 -15.57 -7.59 22.86
CA SER A 206 -16.56 -7.58 21.77
C SER A 206 -17.60 -8.69 21.87
N ASP A 207 -17.22 -9.85 22.43
CA ASP A 207 -18.12 -10.98 22.65
C ASP A 207 -17.58 -11.90 23.75
N ARG A 208 -17.92 -11.58 25.00
CA ARG A 208 -17.34 -12.25 26.17
C ARG A 208 -17.78 -13.71 26.31
N SER A 209 -18.96 -14.08 25.83
CA SER A 209 -19.43 -15.47 25.91
C SER A 209 -18.64 -16.39 25.01
N VAL A 210 -18.23 -15.91 23.82
CA VAL A 210 -17.43 -16.69 22.88
C VAL A 210 -15.93 -16.52 23.15
N PHE A 211 -15.40 -15.31 23.04
CA PHE A 211 -13.96 -15.07 23.15
C PHE A 211 -13.46 -15.14 24.59
N GLY A 212 -14.26 -14.73 25.57
CA GLY A 212 -13.87 -14.85 26.98
C GLY A 212 -13.76 -16.31 27.47
N THR A 213 -14.38 -17.25 26.76
CA THR A 213 -14.37 -18.68 27.10
C THR A 213 -13.32 -19.46 26.31
N HIS A 214 -13.13 -19.12 25.03
CA HIS A 214 -12.34 -19.93 24.08
C HIS A 214 -11.02 -19.29 23.63
N LEU A 215 -10.86 -17.96 23.73
CA LEU A 215 -9.63 -17.32 23.27
C LEU A 215 -8.47 -17.59 24.24
N THR A 216 -7.34 -18.07 23.71
CA THR A 216 -6.13 -18.41 24.49
C THR A 216 -4.92 -17.61 24.02
N SER A 217 -3.78 -17.72 24.72
CA SER A 217 -2.51 -17.09 24.32
C SER A 217 -1.90 -17.65 23.03
N ASP A 218 -2.38 -18.82 22.58
CA ASP A 218 -1.95 -19.47 21.34
C ASP A 218 -2.88 -19.15 20.16
N MET A 219 -3.73 -18.13 20.36
CA MET A 219 -4.67 -17.62 19.38
C MET A 219 -4.58 -16.10 19.32
N PHE A 220 -5.02 -15.55 18.21
CA PHE A 220 -5.32 -14.13 18.10
C PHE A 220 -6.65 -13.96 17.36
N CYS A 221 -7.16 -12.75 17.27
CA CYS A 221 -8.36 -12.49 16.52
C CYS A 221 -8.21 -11.29 15.60
N GLY A 222 -9.12 -11.21 14.63
CA GLY A 222 -9.13 -10.12 13.68
C GLY A 222 -10.54 -9.70 13.29
N LYS A 223 -10.62 -8.50 12.73
CA LYS A 223 -11.85 -7.92 12.22
C LYS A 223 -11.64 -7.34 10.83
N GLY A 224 -12.48 -7.71 9.88
CA GLY A 224 -12.54 -7.07 8.58
C GLY A 224 -13.37 -5.79 8.60
N GLN A 225 -13.55 -5.18 7.44
CA GLN A 225 -14.55 -4.14 7.26
C GLN A 225 -15.96 -4.72 7.47
N THR A 226 -16.97 -3.86 7.61
CA THR A 226 -18.35 -4.31 7.79
C THR A 226 -18.76 -5.30 6.71
N GLY A 227 -19.18 -6.51 7.12
CA GLY A 227 -19.58 -7.58 6.21
C GLY A 227 -18.43 -8.43 5.65
N VAL A 228 -17.19 -8.23 6.13
CA VAL A 228 -16.01 -8.99 5.70
C VAL A 228 -15.47 -9.79 6.88
N SER A 229 -15.59 -11.11 6.81
CA SER A 229 -15.10 -12.07 7.82
C SER A 229 -14.77 -13.41 7.16
N ALA A 230 -14.13 -14.30 7.91
CA ALA A 230 -14.17 -15.72 7.57
C ALA A 230 -15.56 -16.29 7.90
N CYS A 231 -15.99 -17.31 7.17
CA CYS A 231 -17.24 -18.03 7.42
C CYS A 231 -17.05 -19.56 7.37
N ASN A 232 -18.14 -20.31 7.56
CA ASN A 232 -18.13 -21.76 7.45
C ASN A 232 -17.50 -22.18 6.11
N GLY A 233 -16.52 -23.08 6.15
CA GLY A 233 -15.73 -23.50 4.97
C GLY A 233 -14.40 -22.78 4.80
N ASP A 234 -14.18 -21.62 5.43
CA ASP A 234 -12.84 -20.98 5.46
C ASP A 234 -11.93 -21.57 6.54
N SER A 235 -12.48 -22.36 7.46
CA SER A 235 -11.78 -23.09 8.50
C SER A 235 -10.51 -23.77 8.00
N GLY A 236 -9.43 -23.66 8.75
CA GLY A 236 -8.12 -24.19 8.38
C GLY A 236 -7.39 -23.42 7.27
N GLY A 237 -8.08 -22.52 6.56
CA GLY A 237 -7.46 -21.57 5.64
C GLY A 237 -6.48 -20.63 6.35
N GLY A 238 -5.41 -20.25 5.66
CA GLY A 238 -4.37 -19.41 6.22
C GLY A 238 -4.71 -17.92 6.21
N MET A 239 -4.25 -17.20 7.25
CA MET A 239 -4.10 -15.75 7.25
C MET A 239 -2.63 -15.41 6.95
N PHE A 240 -2.42 -14.74 5.83
CA PHE A 240 -1.10 -14.50 5.26
C PHE A 240 -0.68 -13.03 5.36
N PHE A 241 0.60 -12.81 5.61
CA PHE A 241 1.21 -11.48 5.67
C PHE A 241 2.41 -11.40 4.74
N GLU A 242 2.53 -10.27 4.06
CA GLU A 242 3.72 -9.97 3.26
C GLU A 242 4.76 -9.26 4.13
N VAL A 243 5.97 -9.82 4.22
CA VAL A 243 7.13 -9.24 4.89
C VAL A 243 8.33 -9.37 3.97
N GLY A 244 8.93 -8.23 3.60
CA GLY A 244 10.12 -8.22 2.72
C GLY A 244 9.88 -8.88 1.35
N GLY A 245 8.67 -8.81 0.79
CA GLY A 245 8.32 -9.43 -0.49
C GLY A 245 8.14 -10.95 -0.45
N LYS A 246 8.11 -11.56 0.75
CA LYS A 246 7.74 -12.96 0.98
C LYS A 246 6.44 -13.03 1.78
N TRP A 247 5.61 -14.01 1.47
CA TRP A 247 4.35 -14.28 2.15
C TRP A 247 4.54 -15.34 3.23
N PHE A 248 4.03 -15.04 4.42
CA PHE A 248 4.11 -15.88 5.60
C PHE A 248 2.73 -16.23 6.11
N VAL A 249 2.50 -17.49 6.50
CA VAL A 249 1.29 -17.89 7.22
C VAL A 249 1.47 -17.62 8.72
N ARG A 250 0.57 -16.81 9.29
CA ARG A 250 0.59 -16.46 10.72
C ARG A 250 -0.63 -16.99 11.46
N GLY A 251 -1.78 -17.01 10.80
CA GLY A 251 -3.03 -17.51 11.38
C GLY A 251 -3.59 -18.68 10.60
N LEU A 252 -4.36 -19.54 11.28
CA LEU A 252 -5.30 -20.47 10.65
C LEU A 252 -6.70 -20.12 11.13
N VAL A 253 -7.67 -19.98 10.22
CA VAL A 253 -9.07 -19.73 10.60
C VAL A 253 -9.54 -20.86 11.51
N SER A 254 -9.94 -20.53 12.75
CA SER A 254 -10.34 -21.51 13.75
C SER A 254 -11.83 -21.43 14.06
N PHE A 255 -12.31 -20.33 14.66
CA PHE A 255 -13.73 -20.18 14.99
C PHE A 255 -14.22 -18.74 14.85
N THR A 256 -15.54 -18.60 14.73
CA THR A 256 -16.25 -17.33 14.65
C THR A 256 -17.56 -17.43 15.45
N PRO A 257 -18.03 -16.36 16.11
CA PRO A 257 -19.35 -16.34 16.71
C PRO A 257 -20.46 -16.67 15.70
N LEU A 258 -21.49 -17.37 16.17
CA LEU A 258 -22.62 -17.78 15.35
C LEU A 258 -23.68 -16.67 15.24
N ARG A 259 -24.33 -16.60 14.08
CA ARG A 259 -25.47 -15.72 13.82
C ARG A 259 -26.73 -16.32 14.44
N GLY A 260 -27.02 -15.92 15.68
CA GLY A 260 -28.13 -16.48 16.44
C GLY A 260 -28.01 -18.00 16.59
N ASN A 261 -29.10 -18.73 16.37
CA ASN A 261 -29.13 -20.19 16.48
C ASN A 261 -29.02 -20.92 15.12
N THR A 262 -28.50 -20.26 14.08
CA THR A 262 -28.53 -20.78 12.70
C THR A 262 -27.37 -21.72 12.36
N GLY A 263 -26.34 -21.81 13.20
CA GLY A 263 -25.11 -22.57 12.92
C GLY A 263 -24.19 -21.90 11.87
N LEU A 264 -24.58 -20.73 11.37
CA LEU A 264 -23.84 -19.94 10.40
C LEU A 264 -22.98 -18.89 11.12
N CYS A 265 -21.86 -18.51 10.51
CA CYS A 265 -21.03 -17.42 11.00
C CYS A 265 -21.80 -16.08 11.04
N ASP A 266 -21.39 -15.18 11.93
CA ASP A 266 -21.83 -13.79 11.92
C ASP A 266 -20.74 -12.87 11.30
N PRO A 267 -20.96 -12.31 10.09
CA PRO A 267 -19.94 -11.53 9.40
C PRO A 267 -19.68 -10.15 10.01
N LEU A 268 -20.42 -9.76 11.04
CA LEU A 268 -20.19 -8.53 11.80
C LEU A 268 -19.26 -8.74 13.01
N LYS A 269 -18.96 -10.01 13.33
CA LYS A 269 -18.17 -10.40 14.49
C LYS A 269 -16.70 -10.62 14.13
N HIS A 270 -15.86 -10.68 15.15
CA HIS A 270 -14.45 -11.01 14.99
C HIS A 270 -14.29 -12.49 14.62
N THR A 271 -13.17 -12.82 13.99
CA THR A 271 -12.75 -14.22 13.73
C THR A 271 -11.53 -14.53 14.59
N ALA A 272 -11.51 -15.70 15.23
CA ALA A 272 -10.34 -16.21 15.94
C ALA A 272 -9.48 -17.10 15.04
N TYR A 273 -8.17 -16.97 15.21
CA TYR A 273 -7.15 -17.67 14.45
C TYR A 273 -6.20 -18.39 15.39
N THR A 274 -5.82 -19.62 15.04
CA THR A 274 -4.69 -20.31 15.69
C THR A 274 -3.40 -19.59 15.30
N ASP A 275 -2.58 -19.18 16.27
CA ASP A 275 -1.33 -18.46 16.02
C ASP A 275 -0.21 -19.43 15.62
N VAL A 276 0.01 -19.61 14.32
CA VAL A 276 0.98 -20.57 13.76
C VAL A 276 2.40 -20.36 14.30
N ALA A 277 2.77 -19.11 14.63
CA ALA A 277 4.10 -18.84 15.17
C ALA A 277 4.34 -19.48 16.55
N LYS A 278 3.27 -19.81 17.30
CA LYS A 278 3.34 -20.52 18.58
C LYS A 278 3.59 -22.02 18.43
N TYR A 279 3.38 -22.56 17.22
CA TYR A 279 3.47 -23.99 16.93
C TYR A 279 4.67 -24.37 16.07
N LEU A 280 5.58 -23.44 15.76
CA LEU A 280 6.73 -23.73 14.90
C LEU A 280 7.58 -24.90 15.38
N GLU A 281 7.82 -24.99 16.69
CA GLU A 281 8.59 -26.10 17.26
C GLU A 281 7.95 -27.44 16.94
N TRP A 282 6.63 -27.55 17.11
CA TRP A 282 5.86 -28.74 16.77
C TRP A 282 5.86 -29.00 15.26
N ILE A 283 5.61 -27.97 14.43
CA ILE A 283 5.59 -28.11 12.96
C ILE A 283 6.94 -28.61 12.45
N SER A 284 8.04 -28.06 12.97
CA SER A 284 9.41 -28.37 12.53
C SER A 284 9.79 -29.84 12.68
N GLN A 285 9.15 -30.58 13.59
CA GLN A 285 9.40 -32.01 13.80
C GLN A 285 8.92 -32.87 12.63
N TYR A 286 8.02 -32.35 11.80
CA TYR A 286 7.33 -33.13 10.77
C TYR A 286 7.59 -32.62 9.35
N ILE A 287 8.24 -31.48 9.15
CA ILE A 287 8.45 -30.90 7.81
C ILE A 287 9.91 -31.01 7.36
N ASP A 288 10.11 -30.79 6.06
CA ASP A 288 11.45 -30.61 5.52
C ASP A 288 12.12 -29.34 6.09
N GLN A 289 13.25 -29.53 6.78
CA GLN A 289 14.01 -28.46 7.41
C GLN A 289 14.52 -27.42 6.42
N ARG A 290 14.67 -27.78 5.12
CA ARG A 290 15.07 -26.84 4.05
C ARG A 290 14.05 -25.71 3.82
N VAL A 291 12.83 -25.85 4.34
CA VAL A 291 11.76 -24.85 4.19
C VAL A 291 11.72 -23.84 5.34
N ILE A 292 12.45 -24.09 6.43
CA ILE A 292 12.54 -23.16 7.57
C ILE A 292 13.56 -22.06 7.23
N SER A 293 13.07 -20.90 6.76
CA SER A 293 13.90 -19.70 6.57
C SER A 293 14.07 -18.95 7.88
N PHE A 294 15.28 -18.78 8.42
CA PHE A 294 15.49 -18.02 9.67
C PHE A 294 15.62 -16.50 9.42
N GLU A 295 15.54 -15.68 10.48
CA GLU A 295 15.65 -14.21 10.40
C GLU A 295 16.89 -13.70 9.63
N ASN A 296 18.00 -14.47 9.63
CA ASN A 296 19.20 -14.13 8.85
C ASN A 296 19.01 -14.27 7.31
N ASP A 297 17.98 -15.00 6.86
CA ASP A 297 17.57 -15.15 5.45
C ASP A 297 16.44 -14.16 5.04
N VAL A 298 16.05 -13.22 5.93
CA VAL A 298 15.00 -12.21 5.67
C VAL A 298 15.46 -11.12 4.69
N LEU A 299 16.76 -11.00 4.45
CA LEU A 299 17.32 -10.12 3.42
C LEU A 299 17.73 -10.92 2.18
N ASP A 300 16.79 -11.64 1.59
CA ASP A 300 16.88 -12.01 0.18
C ASP A 300 16.48 -10.78 -0.65
N ILE A 301 17.38 -9.80 -0.65
CA ILE A 301 17.26 -8.51 -1.31
C ILE A 301 17.21 -8.81 -2.81
N ASP A 302 16.11 -8.43 -3.46
CA ASP A 302 16.10 -8.29 -4.92
C ASP A 302 17.08 -7.15 -5.26
N TYR A 303 18.35 -7.51 -5.44
CA TYR A 303 19.40 -6.53 -5.66
C TYR A 303 19.09 -5.70 -6.91
N GLU A 304 18.48 -6.27 -7.95
CA GLU A 304 18.09 -5.52 -9.15
C GLU A 304 17.01 -4.46 -8.87
N GLU A 305 16.02 -4.77 -8.04
CA GLU A 305 15.03 -3.78 -7.60
C GLU A 305 15.67 -2.72 -6.68
N LYS A 306 16.50 -3.15 -5.74
CA LYS A 306 17.06 -2.29 -4.68
C LYS A 306 18.28 -1.49 -5.13
N LEU A 307 18.97 -1.88 -6.20
CA LEU A 307 20.03 -1.10 -6.86
C LEU A 307 19.51 0.28 -7.27
N ARG A 308 18.23 0.39 -7.62
CA ARG A 308 17.58 1.66 -7.95
C ARG A 308 17.45 2.64 -6.78
N LEU A 309 17.58 2.14 -5.54
CA LEU A 309 17.63 3.00 -4.36
C LEU A 309 18.97 3.75 -4.28
N PHE A 310 20.02 3.24 -4.91
CA PHE A 310 21.36 3.79 -4.83
C PHE A 310 21.71 4.53 -6.13
N ASN A 311 22.06 5.81 -6.01
CA ASN A 311 22.53 6.58 -7.17
C ASN A 311 24.03 6.33 -7.36
N PHE A 312 24.37 5.29 -8.12
CA PHE A 312 25.78 4.95 -8.42
C PHE A 312 26.52 6.02 -9.25
N GLY A 313 25.80 6.96 -9.88
CA GLY A 313 26.41 8.06 -10.63
C GLY A 313 26.95 9.19 -9.74
N THR A 314 26.44 9.34 -8.51
CA THR A 314 26.85 10.39 -7.57
C THR A 314 27.34 9.87 -6.22
N CYS A 315 27.15 8.57 -5.94
CA CYS A 315 27.64 7.93 -4.73
C CYS A 315 29.16 8.10 -4.58
N GLY A 316 29.61 8.60 -3.42
CA GLY A 316 31.04 8.80 -3.13
C GLY A 316 31.68 10.02 -3.79
N VAL A 317 30.93 10.85 -4.53
CA VAL A 317 31.46 12.09 -5.14
C VAL A 317 31.63 13.18 -4.07
N LYS A 318 32.89 13.58 -3.83
CA LYS A 318 33.22 14.66 -2.87
C LYS A 318 32.79 16.01 -3.41
N SER A 319 32.28 16.88 -2.54
CA SER A 319 31.94 18.26 -2.89
C SER A 319 33.09 19.19 -2.50
N SER A 320 33.54 20.06 -3.41
CA SER A 320 34.56 21.08 -3.14
C SER A 320 33.96 22.48 -2.95
N THR A 321 32.63 22.59 -2.83
CA THR A 321 31.93 23.86 -2.67
C THR A 321 32.22 24.47 -1.30
N MET A 322 32.79 25.66 -1.33
CA MET A 322 32.87 26.57 -0.19
C MET A 322 31.52 27.26 -0.02
N LEU A 323 30.93 27.18 1.17
CA LEU A 323 29.78 28.01 1.52
C LEU A 323 30.21 29.47 1.70
N ASN A 324 29.28 30.41 1.54
CA ASN A 324 29.56 31.86 1.66
C ASN A 324 30.09 32.28 3.04
N ASP A 325 30.04 31.41 4.05
CA ASP A 325 30.60 31.61 5.39
C ASP A 325 32.04 31.10 5.56
N GLY A 326 32.67 30.58 4.48
CA GLY A 326 34.04 30.05 4.50
C GLY A 326 34.16 28.58 4.92
N SER A 327 33.05 27.89 5.23
CA SER A 327 33.07 26.47 5.56
C SER A 327 33.11 25.58 4.30
N SER A 328 33.99 24.57 4.31
CA SER A 328 34.12 23.57 3.25
C SER A 328 33.55 22.23 3.72
N TRP A 329 32.53 21.74 3.02
CA TRP A 329 31.92 20.44 3.30
C TRP A 329 32.43 19.42 2.29
N THR A 330 33.54 18.75 2.62
CA THR A 330 34.23 17.83 1.71
C THR A 330 33.53 16.48 1.52
N LEU A 331 32.60 16.11 2.42
CA LEU A 331 31.93 14.81 2.44
C LEU A 331 30.41 14.99 2.48
N PRO A 332 29.74 15.12 1.32
CA PRO A 332 28.31 15.47 1.25
C PRO A 332 27.37 14.40 1.81
N TRP A 333 27.83 13.16 1.98
CA TRP A 333 27.07 12.06 2.59
C TRP A 333 27.16 12.03 4.13
N LEU A 334 27.94 12.91 4.76
CA LEU A 334 28.07 12.94 6.23
C LEU A 334 27.03 13.90 6.83
N GLY A 335 26.26 13.44 7.82
CA GLY A 335 25.35 14.30 8.58
C GLY A 335 25.43 14.06 10.08
N PHE A 336 24.75 14.91 10.85
CA PHE A 336 24.81 14.92 12.30
C PHE A 336 23.41 14.84 12.92
N VAL A 337 23.28 14.06 13.98
CA VAL A 337 22.11 14.08 14.87
C VAL A 337 22.40 15.11 15.96
N ILE A 338 21.57 16.15 16.04
CA ILE A 338 21.80 17.29 16.94
C ILE A 338 20.77 17.27 18.07
N VAL A 339 21.22 17.46 19.31
CA VAL A 339 20.36 17.64 20.48
C VAL A 339 20.27 19.11 20.83
N SER A 340 19.05 19.62 20.98
CA SER A 340 18.81 20.95 21.54
C SER A 340 18.49 20.82 23.02
N GLY A 341 19.34 21.34 23.90
CA GLY A 341 19.05 21.44 25.33
C GLY A 341 18.05 22.57 25.62
N ALA A 342 17.15 22.38 26.58
CA ALA A 342 16.08 23.33 26.90
C ALA A 342 16.54 24.59 27.65
N ALA A 343 17.83 24.71 27.99
CA ALA A 343 18.33 25.79 28.85
C ALA A 343 19.43 26.68 28.22
N ASP A 344 20.07 26.26 27.13
CA ASP A 344 21.09 27.07 26.45
C ASP A 344 21.01 26.84 24.94
N ASN A 345 21.13 27.89 24.14
CA ASN A 345 21.12 27.88 22.67
C ASN A 345 22.30 27.09 22.02
N LEU A 346 22.98 26.23 22.78
CA LEU A 346 24.12 25.45 22.33
C LEU A 346 23.64 24.12 21.71
N ARG A 347 23.76 24.01 20.39
CA ARG A 347 23.47 22.79 19.61
C ARG A 347 24.68 21.86 19.68
N SER A 348 24.53 20.66 20.24
CA SER A 348 25.60 19.65 20.29
C SER A 348 25.29 18.47 19.37
N ALA A 349 26.25 18.10 18.51
CA ALA A 349 26.15 16.94 17.64
C ALA A 349 26.45 15.67 18.46
N ARG A 350 25.46 14.79 18.58
CA ARG A 350 25.54 13.57 19.38
C ARG A 350 26.02 12.37 18.60
N CYS A 351 25.58 12.27 17.34
CA CYS A 351 25.88 11.15 16.48
C CYS A 351 26.18 11.63 15.07
N VAL A 352 27.04 10.87 14.39
CA VAL A 352 27.25 11.00 12.95
C VAL A 352 26.41 9.95 12.24
N VAL A 353 25.76 10.35 11.16
CA VAL A 353 25.04 9.46 10.24
C VAL A 353 25.65 9.57 8.86
N THR A 354 25.61 8.48 8.11
CA THR A 354 26.08 8.41 6.72
C THR A 354 24.89 8.21 5.80
N LEU A 355 24.64 9.15 4.90
CA LEU A 355 23.67 9.00 3.83
C LEU A 355 24.14 7.91 2.86
N ILE A 356 23.30 6.90 2.66
CA ILE A 356 23.58 5.79 1.73
C ILE A 356 22.74 5.89 0.46
N SER A 357 21.66 6.67 0.46
CA SER A 357 20.85 6.99 -0.71
C SER A 357 19.99 8.23 -0.46
N ASP A 358 19.27 8.69 -1.47
CA ASP A 358 18.34 9.83 -1.44
C ASP A 358 17.37 9.85 -0.24
N TRP A 359 17.11 8.71 0.40
CA TRP A 359 16.09 8.55 1.45
C TRP A 359 16.59 7.88 2.73
N TYR A 360 17.79 7.30 2.71
CA TYR A 360 18.26 6.45 3.80
C TYR A 360 19.63 6.92 4.28
N ALA A 361 19.73 7.16 5.58
CA ALA A 361 20.99 7.36 6.28
C ALA A 361 21.15 6.27 7.33
N VAL A 362 22.38 5.77 7.46
CA VAL A 362 22.75 4.74 8.41
C VAL A 362 23.58 5.38 9.50
N GLY A 363 23.25 5.06 10.74
CA GLY A 363 24.00 5.49 11.90
C GLY A 363 23.73 4.62 13.11
N PRO A 364 24.37 4.92 14.25
CA PRO A 364 24.29 4.09 15.43
C PRO A 364 22.86 4.01 15.99
N ALA A 365 22.38 2.80 16.29
CA ALA A 365 21.01 2.55 16.72
C ALA A 365 20.63 3.24 18.05
N HIS A 366 21.60 3.62 18.88
CA HIS A 366 21.36 4.32 20.15
C HIS A 366 20.94 5.79 19.96
N CYS A 367 20.95 6.31 18.73
CA CYS A 367 20.55 7.69 18.41
C CYS A 367 19.05 7.83 18.08
N LYS A 368 18.21 6.85 18.47
CA LYS A 368 16.86 6.56 17.93
C LYS A 368 15.76 7.62 18.18
N ASN A 369 16.00 8.72 18.89
CA ASN A 369 14.92 9.62 19.35
C ASN A 369 15.01 11.09 18.89
N GLU A 370 15.90 11.45 17.96
CA GLU A 370 16.21 12.87 17.70
C GLU A 370 16.32 13.19 16.18
N ARG A 371 16.10 14.48 15.82
CA ARG A 371 16.10 14.93 14.43
C ARG A 371 17.50 14.81 13.81
N VAL A 372 17.58 14.18 12.66
CA VAL A 372 18.80 14.09 11.84
C VAL A 372 18.91 15.34 10.96
N HIS A 373 20.07 16.00 10.94
CA HIS A 373 20.42 17.04 9.96
C HIS A 373 21.43 16.46 8.96
N LEU A 374 20.97 16.24 7.73
CA LEU A 374 21.78 15.85 6.59
C LEU A 374 22.03 17.06 5.70
N SER A 375 23.23 17.17 5.14
CA SER A 375 23.47 18.05 4.00
C SER A 375 22.64 17.55 2.80
N PRO A 376 21.98 18.42 2.01
CA PRO A 376 21.06 17.98 0.98
C PRO A 376 21.78 17.13 -0.08
N VAL A 377 21.39 15.86 -0.21
CA VAL A 377 21.72 15.04 -1.38
C VAL A 377 20.39 14.67 -2.03
N GLN A 378 20.26 15.14 -3.26
CA GLN A 378 19.03 15.31 -4.03
C GLN A 378 18.27 13.99 -4.28
N HIS A 379 16.93 14.03 -4.19
CA HIS A 379 16.00 12.98 -4.67
C HIS A 379 16.03 12.81 -6.20
N ALA A 380 17.18 12.42 -6.76
CA ALA A 380 17.44 12.36 -8.19
C ALA A 380 16.68 11.22 -8.88
N SER A 381 16.41 10.12 -8.17
CA SER A 381 15.70 8.97 -8.73
C SER A 381 14.26 9.35 -9.14
N LYS A 382 13.40 9.77 -8.20
CA LYS A 382 11.97 10.06 -8.49
C LYS A 382 11.74 11.37 -9.23
N ARG A 383 12.78 12.19 -9.36
CA ARG A 383 12.80 13.36 -10.25
C ARG A 383 12.36 13.01 -11.67
N ALA A 384 12.72 11.82 -12.18
CA ALA A 384 12.35 11.37 -13.51
C ALA A 384 10.83 11.15 -13.72
N LEU A 385 10.04 11.07 -12.66
CA LEU A 385 8.57 11.02 -12.74
C LEU A 385 7.95 12.37 -13.08
N PHE A 386 8.73 13.45 -12.99
CA PHE A 386 8.30 14.81 -13.23
C PHE A 386 9.09 15.38 -14.40
N ASN A 387 8.37 15.82 -15.44
CA ASN A 387 9.00 16.53 -16.54
C ASN A 387 9.18 18.01 -16.17
N PHE A 388 10.35 18.36 -15.62
CA PHE A 388 10.67 19.74 -15.25
C PHE A 388 10.81 20.69 -16.42
N ASN A 389 10.87 20.18 -17.66
CA ASN A 389 10.90 21.01 -18.86
C ASN A 389 9.49 21.43 -19.29
N THR A 390 8.43 20.74 -18.84
CA THR A 390 7.05 21.03 -19.27
C THR A 390 6.05 21.21 -18.12
N CYS A 391 6.44 20.94 -16.87
CA CYS A 391 5.56 21.16 -15.73
C CYS A 391 5.29 22.64 -15.50
N GLY A 392 4.13 22.96 -14.92
CA GLY A 392 3.79 24.31 -14.50
C GLY A 392 3.75 25.32 -15.65
N GLU A 393 3.57 24.85 -16.89
CA GLU A 393 3.31 25.72 -18.05
C GLU A 393 1.85 26.14 -18.06
N SER A 394 1.62 27.43 -18.29
CA SER A 394 0.30 28.05 -18.36
C SER A 394 0.18 28.86 -19.65
N SER A 395 -1.05 29.08 -20.12
CA SER A 395 -1.32 29.92 -21.29
C SER A 395 -2.56 30.79 -21.05
N SER A 396 -2.75 31.82 -21.87
CA SER A 396 -3.95 32.68 -21.79
C SER A 396 -5.25 31.90 -22.02
N SER A 397 -5.24 30.90 -22.90
CA SER A 397 -6.39 30.04 -23.18
C SER A 397 -6.61 28.97 -22.10
N TYR A 398 -5.52 28.49 -21.50
CA TYR A 398 -5.53 27.48 -20.44
C TYR A 398 -4.66 27.97 -19.28
N PRO A 399 -5.21 28.79 -18.38
CA PRO A 399 -4.43 29.36 -17.27
C PRO A 399 -4.03 28.29 -16.24
N MET A 400 -4.69 27.14 -16.26
CA MET A 400 -4.53 26.07 -15.26
C MET A 400 -4.70 24.66 -15.85
N PRO A 401 -3.84 24.25 -16.78
CA PRO A 401 -3.97 22.97 -17.49
C PRO A 401 -3.75 21.75 -16.60
N TRP A 402 -3.29 21.93 -15.35
CA TRP A 402 -3.16 20.86 -14.35
C TRP A 402 -4.45 20.57 -13.59
N MET A 403 -5.47 21.42 -13.70
CA MET A 403 -6.73 21.20 -12.99
C MET A 403 -7.64 20.22 -13.72
N GLY A 404 -8.28 19.36 -12.94
CA GLY A 404 -9.32 18.47 -13.41
C GLY A 404 -10.43 18.30 -12.39
N ASN A 405 -11.35 17.38 -12.71
CA ASN A 405 -12.48 17.04 -11.88
C ASN A 405 -12.58 15.53 -11.71
N VAL A 406 -13.05 15.08 -10.55
CA VAL A 406 -13.52 13.69 -10.38
C VAL A 406 -15.01 13.65 -10.60
N LEU A 407 -15.43 12.82 -11.55
CA LEU A 407 -16.81 12.62 -11.98
C LEU A 407 -17.25 11.18 -11.70
N SER A 408 -18.55 10.93 -11.54
CA SER A 408 -19.11 9.59 -11.33
C SER A 408 -20.29 9.36 -12.26
N ASN A 409 -20.36 8.17 -12.87
CA ASN A 409 -21.45 7.74 -13.75
C ASN A 409 -22.74 7.34 -12.99
N ALA A 410 -22.87 7.69 -11.70
CA ALA A 410 -24.04 7.33 -10.91
C ALA A 410 -25.28 8.10 -11.41
N PRO A 411 -26.44 7.42 -11.64
CA PRO A 411 -27.59 7.95 -12.39
C PRO A 411 -28.30 9.18 -11.78
N PHE A 412 -27.85 9.70 -10.64
CA PHE A 412 -28.45 10.85 -9.95
C PHE A 412 -27.46 11.99 -9.61
N PHE A 413 -26.17 11.87 -9.96
CA PHE A 413 -25.11 12.76 -9.46
C PHE A 413 -24.11 13.21 -10.54
N ASN A 414 -24.59 13.61 -11.72
CA ASN A 414 -23.75 14.06 -12.84
C ASN A 414 -23.07 15.44 -12.63
N VAL A 415 -22.76 15.82 -11.39
CA VAL A 415 -22.17 17.12 -11.03
C VAL A 415 -20.80 16.89 -10.39
N SER A 416 -19.72 17.34 -11.04
CA SER A 416 -18.40 17.46 -10.40
C SER A 416 -18.51 18.35 -9.17
N ARG A 417 -17.98 17.90 -8.04
CA ARG A 417 -17.82 18.76 -6.86
C ARG A 417 -16.43 18.69 -6.21
N CYS A 418 -15.47 18.01 -6.84
CA CYS A 418 -14.10 17.88 -6.34
C CYS A 418 -13.09 18.20 -7.45
N SER A 419 -12.25 19.21 -7.20
CA SER A 419 -11.12 19.55 -8.05
C SER A 419 -9.94 18.64 -7.76
N VAL A 420 -9.24 18.27 -8.81
CA VAL A 420 -7.99 17.52 -8.73
C VAL A 420 -6.86 18.24 -9.43
N THR A 421 -5.63 17.92 -9.04
CA THR A 421 -4.42 18.54 -9.61
C THR A 421 -3.49 17.48 -10.16
N LEU A 422 -3.26 17.50 -11.48
CA LEU A 422 -2.30 16.67 -12.18
C LEU A 422 -0.87 17.06 -11.79
N ILE A 423 -0.11 16.11 -11.23
CA ILE A 423 1.27 16.33 -10.78
C ILE A 423 2.31 15.58 -11.63
N SER A 424 1.87 14.57 -12.38
CA SER A 424 2.63 13.86 -13.42
C SER A 424 1.65 13.31 -14.46
N ASP A 425 2.12 12.71 -15.53
CA ASP A 425 1.26 12.07 -16.53
C ASP A 425 0.36 10.96 -15.93
N ARG A 426 0.80 10.27 -14.88
CA ARG A 426 0.06 9.14 -14.27
C ARG A 426 -0.59 9.46 -12.93
N TYR A 427 -0.20 10.54 -12.25
CA TYR A 427 -0.64 10.81 -10.88
C TYR A 427 -1.30 12.17 -10.71
N VAL A 428 -2.35 12.15 -9.91
CA VAL A 428 -3.21 13.30 -9.61
C VAL A 428 -3.42 13.38 -8.09
N ASN A 429 -3.32 14.57 -7.51
CA ASN A 429 -3.65 14.81 -6.11
C ASN A 429 -5.10 15.28 -5.94
N LEU A 430 -5.75 14.81 -4.87
CA LEU A 430 -7.11 15.15 -4.48
C LEU A 430 -7.18 15.42 -2.96
N LEU A 431 -8.04 16.36 -2.57
CA LEU A 431 -8.49 16.52 -1.18
C LEU A 431 -9.72 15.63 -0.94
N LEU A 432 -9.74 14.84 0.13
CA LEU A 432 -10.95 14.10 0.52
C LEU A 432 -11.87 15.04 1.29
N THR A 433 -13.17 14.78 1.37
CA THR A 433 -13.98 15.38 2.43
C THR A 433 -14.97 14.35 2.92
N SER A 434 -15.46 14.51 4.16
CA SER A 434 -16.31 13.52 4.85
C SER A 434 -17.54 13.09 4.03
N LYS A 435 -18.10 13.98 3.20
CA LYS A 435 -19.21 13.71 2.29
C LYS A 435 -18.86 12.79 1.11
N TYR A 436 -17.58 12.70 0.71
CA TYR A 436 -17.17 12.06 -0.54
C TYR A 436 -16.51 10.72 -0.40
N LEU A 437 -16.25 10.31 0.85
CA LEU A 437 -15.84 8.94 1.11
C LEU A 437 -16.93 7.93 0.72
N MET A 438 -18.19 8.37 0.60
CA MET A 438 -19.30 7.61 0.02
C MET A 438 -19.22 7.44 -1.51
N PHE A 439 -18.51 8.32 -2.25
CA PHE A 439 -18.39 8.27 -3.71
C PHE A 439 -17.19 7.46 -4.21
N LEU A 440 -16.44 6.80 -3.32
CA LEU A 440 -15.37 5.85 -3.70
C LEU A 440 -15.93 4.54 -4.31
N SER A 441 -17.21 4.52 -4.70
CA SER A 441 -17.81 3.43 -5.46
C SER A 441 -17.34 3.44 -6.92
N LEU A 442 -17.41 2.26 -7.53
CA LEU A 442 -16.73 1.77 -8.75
C LEU A 442 -16.97 2.55 -10.08
N SER A 443 -17.62 3.72 -10.05
CA SER A 443 -18.04 4.46 -11.26
C SER A 443 -17.35 5.80 -11.47
N ALA A 444 -16.28 6.12 -10.71
CA ALA A 444 -15.59 7.40 -10.79
C ALA A 444 -14.44 7.47 -11.81
N TYR A 445 -14.26 8.62 -12.45
CA TYR A 445 -13.16 8.92 -13.39
C TYR A 445 -12.64 10.34 -13.21
N VAL A 446 -11.42 10.60 -13.69
CA VAL A 446 -10.82 11.93 -13.72
C VAL A 446 -11.04 12.53 -15.11
N LEU A 447 -11.58 13.75 -15.17
CA LEU A 447 -11.68 14.56 -16.38
C LEU A 447 -10.65 15.69 -16.31
N LEU A 448 -9.70 15.70 -17.25
CA LEU A 448 -8.65 16.72 -17.40
C LEU A 448 -8.95 17.61 -18.62
N GLY A 449 -8.45 18.85 -18.63
CA GLY A 449 -8.53 19.74 -19.80
C GLY A 449 -9.51 20.92 -19.71
N TYR A 450 -10.23 21.03 -18.58
CA TYR A 450 -11.20 22.07 -18.21
C TYR A 450 -12.39 22.32 -19.17
N GLY A 451 -13.61 22.37 -18.64
CA GLY A 451 -14.86 22.60 -19.38
C GLY A 451 -15.61 21.29 -19.69
N LEU A 452 -16.93 21.37 -19.90
CA LEU A 452 -17.83 20.24 -20.19
C LEU A 452 -17.22 19.25 -21.20
N GLU A 453 -17.57 17.95 -21.09
CA GLU A 453 -17.10 16.91 -21.99
C GLU A 453 -17.24 17.36 -23.45
N SER A 454 -16.10 17.66 -24.08
CA SER A 454 -16.02 18.04 -25.48
C SER A 454 -15.18 16.98 -26.18
N PRO A 455 -15.80 16.16 -27.05
CA PRO A 455 -15.12 15.05 -27.72
C PRO A 455 -14.18 15.49 -28.84
N ASP A 456 -14.38 16.69 -29.40
CA ASP A 456 -13.70 17.17 -30.59
C ASP A 456 -12.94 18.49 -30.35
N ALA A 457 -11.89 18.72 -31.15
CA ALA A 457 -11.18 19.99 -31.16
C ALA A 457 -11.96 21.03 -31.98
N GLU A 458 -12.50 22.06 -31.32
CA GLU A 458 -13.27 23.11 -31.99
C GLU A 458 -12.49 24.43 -32.01
N CYS A 459 -12.21 24.96 -33.21
CA CYS A 459 -11.53 26.24 -33.37
C CYS A 459 -12.48 27.33 -33.83
N PHE A 460 -12.48 28.48 -33.15
CA PHE A 460 -13.27 29.65 -33.51
C PHE A 460 -12.36 30.86 -33.75
N VAL A 461 -12.67 31.67 -34.76
CA VAL A 461 -11.94 32.92 -35.02
C VAL A 461 -12.60 34.04 -34.22
N LYS A 462 -11.84 34.65 -33.31
CA LYS A 462 -12.27 35.83 -32.54
C LYS A 462 -11.24 36.93 -32.69
N ASN A 463 -11.68 38.10 -33.17
CA ASN A 463 -10.84 39.29 -33.38
C ASN A 463 -9.53 39.00 -34.17
N GLY A 464 -9.59 38.19 -35.23
CA GLY A 464 -8.43 37.84 -36.06
C GLY A 464 -7.47 36.81 -35.45
N SER A 465 -7.77 36.29 -34.25
CA SER A 465 -7.04 35.19 -33.61
C SER A 465 -7.87 33.91 -33.60
N THR A 466 -7.27 32.78 -33.99
CA THR A 466 -7.90 31.46 -33.94
C THR A 466 -7.77 30.89 -32.53
N LEU A 467 -8.89 30.69 -31.84
CA LEU A 467 -8.96 30.07 -30.52
C LEU A 467 -9.44 28.62 -30.69
N CYS A 468 -8.55 27.66 -30.43
CA CYS A 468 -8.89 26.24 -30.48
C CYS A 468 -9.16 25.69 -29.08
N HIS A 469 -10.34 25.10 -28.91
CA HIS A 469 -10.67 24.23 -27.80
C HIS A 469 -10.08 22.85 -28.07
N HIS A 470 -9.22 22.37 -27.18
CA HIS A 470 -8.69 21.02 -27.21
C HIS A 470 -9.62 20.05 -26.46
N PRO A 471 -9.71 18.78 -26.90
CA PRO A 471 -10.60 17.81 -26.29
C PRO A 471 -10.23 17.55 -24.83
N SER A 472 -11.25 17.28 -24.03
CA SER A 472 -11.07 16.86 -22.64
C SER A 472 -10.55 15.42 -22.57
N GLN A 473 -9.77 15.10 -21.53
CA GLN A 473 -9.22 13.76 -21.34
C GLN A 473 -9.90 13.06 -20.17
N GLN A 474 -10.75 12.08 -20.47
CA GLN A 474 -11.27 11.15 -19.47
C GLN A 474 -10.23 10.08 -19.16
N ARG A 475 -9.90 9.93 -17.88
CA ARG A 475 -8.96 8.92 -17.37
C ARG A 475 -9.62 8.12 -16.26
N ARG A 476 -9.68 6.81 -16.47
CA ARG A 476 -10.15 5.87 -15.44
C ARG A 476 -9.16 5.86 -14.28
N ILE A 477 -9.68 5.71 -13.08
CA ILE A 477 -8.87 5.66 -11.87
C ILE A 477 -8.41 4.21 -11.65
N LYS A 478 -7.11 4.01 -11.48
CA LYS A 478 -6.51 2.71 -11.13
C LYS A 478 -6.48 2.49 -9.63
N ASN A 479 -6.10 3.52 -8.87
CA ASN A 479 -6.00 3.41 -7.42
C ASN A 479 -6.27 4.75 -6.73
N PHE A 480 -6.92 4.68 -5.57
CA PHE A 480 -7.03 5.77 -4.61
C PHE A 480 -6.16 5.44 -3.40
N ILE A 481 -5.12 6.22 -3.19
CA ILE A 481 -4.19 6.06 -2.09
C ILE A 481 -4.48 7.16 -1.07
N ILE A 482 -5.25 6.82 -0.04
CA ILE A 482 -5.62 7.74 1.03
C ILE A 482 -4.46 7.80 2.03
N HIS A 483 -4.16 8.99 2.55
CA HIS A 483 -3.13 9.14 3.57
C HIS A 483 -3.49 8.27 4.81
N PRO A 484 -2.57 7.42 5.31
CA PRO A 484 -2.89 6.42 6.34
C PRO A 484 -3.29 7.02 7.69
N LYS A 485 -2.90 8.26 7.95
CA LYS A 485 -3.27 9.03 9.14
C LYS A 485 -4.44 9.99 8.90
N PHE A 486 -5.22 9.80 7.84
CA PHE A 486 -6.39 10.62 7.58
C PHE A 486 -7.46 10.37 8.64
N ASP A 487 -7.89 11.41 9.34
CA ASP A 487 -8.93 11.37 10.35
C ASP A 487 -10.16 12.15 9.87
N ARG A 488 -11.30 11.46 9.81
CA ARG A 488 -12.57 12.00 9.29
C ARG A 488 -13.24 12.98 10.25
N THR A 489 -12.87 12.98 11.51
CA THR A 489 -13.54 13.78 12.55
C THR A 489 -13.02 15.22 12.62
N ASN A 490 -11.77 15.43 12.22
CA ASN A 490 -11.07 16.71 12.30
C ASN A 490 -10.37 17.10 10.99
N ASP A 491 -10.56 16.33 9.91
CA ASP A 491 -9.94 16.50 8.60
C ASP A 491 -8.40 16.62 8.63
N VAL A 492 -7.76 15.99 9.61
CA VAL A 492 -6.29 15.92 9.71
C VAL A 492 -5.73 14.96 8.66
N ASN A 493 -4.63 15.33 8.02
CA ASN A 493 -4.02 14.62 6.88
C ASN A 493 -5.00 14.32 5.74
N ASN A 494 -5.88 15.27 5.46
CA ASN A 494 -6.89 15.17 4.43
C ASN A 494 -6.28 15.29 3.02
N ILE A 495 -5.71 14.20 2.51
CA ILE A 495 -5.13 14.13 1.18
C ILE A 495 -5.20 12.70 0.62
N ALA A 496 -5.42 12.60 -0.68
CA ALA A 496 -5.34 11.35 -1.43
C ALA A 496 -4.53 11.54 -2.71
N LEU A 497 -3.81 10.49 -3.08
CA LEU A 497 -3.10 10.36 -4.34
C LEU A 497 -3.88 9.40 -5.24
N ILE A 498 -4.18 9.84 -6.45
CA ILE A 498 -4.89 9.06 -7.46
C ILE A 498 -3.89 8.60 -8.51
N GLU A 499 -3.81 7.29 -8.72
CA GLU A 499 -3.09 6.70 -9.85
C GLU A 499 -4.08 6.53 -11.02
N LEU A 500 -3.76 7.10 -12.17
CA LEU A 500 -4.53 6.92 -13.39
C LEU A 500 -4.22 5.56 -14.03
N LEU A 501 -5.25 4.92 -14.58
CA LEU A 501 -5.13 3.63 -15.27
C LEU A 501 -4.26 3.75 -16.52
N THR A 502 -4.51 4.78 -17.31
CA THR A 502 -3.70 5.17 -18.46
C THR A 502 -3.12 6.57 -18.22
N PRO A 503 -1.89 6.85 -18.68
CA PRO A 503 -1.32 8.19 -18.56
C PRO A 503 -2.18 9.26 -19.25
N ALA A 504 -2.22 10.46 -18.68
CA ALA A 504 -2.68 11.67 -19.33
C ALA A 504 -1.74 12.02 -20.48
N ASP A 505 -2.32 12.44 -21.60
CA ASP A 505 -1.57 12.96 -22.74
C ASP A 505 -1.16 14.41 -22.41
N THR A 506 0.04 14.55 -21.86
CA THR A 506 0.61 15.84 -21.46
C THR A 506 1.21 16.62 -22.64
N SER A 507 1.09 16.11 -23.87
CA SER A 507 1.46 16.88 -25.07
C SER A 507 0.46 18.01 -25.33
N GLN A 508 -0.82 17.81 -24.98
CA GLN A 508 -1.90 18.77 -25.19
C GLN A 508 -1.72 20.02 -24.31
N VAL A 509 -1.97 21.20 -24.86
CA VAL A 509 -1.77 22.47 -24.16
C VAL A 509 -2.76 22.72 -23.03
N ASN A 510 -3.93 22.08 -23.07
CA ASN A 510 -4.95 22.13 -22.02
C ASN A 510 -4.73 21.12 -20.90
N VAL A 511 -3.78 20.18 -21.03
CA VAL A 511 -3.46 19.15 -20.03
C VAL A 511 -1.96 19.12 -19.78
N LYS A 512 -1.51 19.79 -18.70
CA LYS A 512 -0.10 19.84 -18.29
C LYS A 512 -0.01 19.62 -16.79
N PRO A 513 0.99 18.89 -16.27
CA PRO A 513 1.16 18.73 -14.84
C PRO A 513 1.67 20.04 -14.20
N ILE A 514 1.31 20.31 -12.95
CA ILE A 514 1.94 21.38 -12.16
C ILE A 514 3.33 20.94 -11.69
N CYS A 515 4.28 21.87 -11.51
CA CYS A 515 5.58 21.50 -10.95
C CYS A 515 5.45 21.15 -9.46
N VAL A 516 6.14 20.09 -9.06
CA VAL A 516 6.25 19.68 -7.65
C VAL A 516 7.71 19.87 -7.20
N PRO A 517 7.96 20.54 -6.05
CA PRO A 517 9.32 20.81 -5.59
C PRO A 517 9.94 19.55 -4.95
N VAL A 518 10.29 18.57 -5.77
CA VAL A 518 10.81 17.27 -5.28
C VAL A 518 12.32 17.28 -5.01
N THR A 519 13.04 18.33 -5.43
CA THR A 519 14.48 18.48 -5.16
C THR A 519 14.73 19.56 -4.12
N SER A 520 15.86 19.47 -3.41
CA SER A 520 16.27 20.44 -2.37
C SER A 520 16.35 21.88 -2.86
N GLU A 521 16.72 22.08 -4.12
CA GLU A 521 16.84 23.41 -4.74
C GLU A 521 15.47 24.03 -5.03
N LEU A 522 14.46 23.17 -5.23
CA LEU A 522 13.10 23.58 -5.53
C LEU A 522 12.24 23.68 -4.26
N ARG A 523 12.55 22.94 -3.20
CA ARG A 523 11.89 23.02 -1.89
C ARG A 523 12.16 24.38 -1.27
N THR A 524 11.11 25.05 -0.81
CA THR A 524 11.23 26.33 -0.09
C THR A 524 10.16 26.46 0.98
N ASN A 525 10.54 27.05 2.10
CA ASN A 525 9.61 27.51 3.11
C ASN A 525 9.17 28.97 2.88
N ALA A 526 9.61 29.60 1.78
CA ALA A 526 9.19 30.96 1.45
C ALA A 526 7.68 31.02 1.24
N LYS A 527 7.03 31.98 1.89
CA LYS A 527 5.57 32.21 1.84
C LYS A 527 5.27 33.47 1.00
N ARG A 528 5.82 33.53 -0.21
CA ARG A 528 5.80 34.69 -1.11
C ARG A 528 5.40 34.24 -2.51
N ASN A 529 4.96 35.18 -3.36
CA ASN A 529 4.51 34.93 -4.75
C ASN A 529 3.45 33.81 -4.86
N LEU A 530 2.61 33.72 -3.82
CA LEU A 530 1.54 32.74 -3.73
C LEU A 530 0.33 33.24 -4.53
N HIS A 531 -0.23 32.33 -5.31
CA HIS A 531 -1.39 32.60 -6.12
C HIS A 531 -2.36 31.42 -6.06
N VAL A 532 -3.64 31.73 -6.16
CA VAL A 532 -4.70 30.74 -6.27
C VAL A 532 -5.59 31.10 -7.44
N ALA A 533 -6.27 30.11 -7.95
CA ALA A 533 -7.24 30.37 -8.99
C ALA A 533 -8.65 30.59 -8.49
N VAL A 534 -9.33 31.38 -9.30
CA VAL A 534 -10.69 31.85 -9.09
C VAL A 534 -11.41 31.91 -10.43
N LEU A 535 -12.73 31.87 -10.39
CA LEU A 535 -13.55 32.15 -11.57
C LEU A 535 -13.77 33.66 -11.69
N SER A 536 -13.79 34.19 -12.90
CA SER A 536 -14.15 35.59 -13.16
C SER A 536 -15.58 35.89 -12.71
N SER A 537 -15.89 37.17 -12.47
CA SER A 537 -17.25 37.65 -12.14
C SER A 537 -18.34 37.25 -13.14
N THR A 538 -17.97 36.97 -14.39
CA THR A 538 -18.88 36.45 -15.43
C THR A 538 -19.05 34.92 -15.40
N GLY A 539 -18.32 34.20 -14.54
CA GLY A 539 -18.34 32.74 -14.41
C GLY A 539 -17.65 31.96 -15.54
N ASN A 540 -17.24 32.62 -16.61
CA ASN A 540 -16.87 31.96 -17.86
C ASN A 540 -15.35 31.81 -18.09
N SER A 541 -14.50 32.32 -17.21
CA SER A 541 -13.04 32.23 -17.37
C SER A 541 -12.34 32.02 -16.03
N LEU A 542 -11.32 31.16 -16.01
CA LEU A 542 -10.42 31.02 -14.89
C LEU A 542 -9.40 32.16 -14.88
N LYS A 543 -9.09 32.67 -13.68
CA LYS A 543 -8.05 33.67 -13.46
C LYS A 543 -7.24 33.29 -12.23
N THR A 544 -5.99 33.74 -12.21
CA THR A 544 -5.09 33.57 -11.08
C THR A 544 -5.02 34.88 -10.30
N VAL A 545 -5.18 34.83 -8.98
CA VAL A 545 -5.13 35.99 -8.08
C VAL A 545 -4.01 35.85 -7.05
N PRO A 546 -3.28 36.94 -6.75
CA PRO A 546 -2.24 36.92 -5.73
C PRO A 546 -2.86 36.86 -4.33
N ILE A 547 -2.24 36.07 -3.46
CA ILE A 547 -2.64 35.93 -2.06
C ILE A 547 -1.46 36.16 -1.12
N ARG A 548 -1.76 36.57 0.11
CA ARG A 548 -0.79 36.82 1.18
C ARG A 548 -0.93 35.76 2.25
N TYR A 549 0.21 35.36 2.81
CA TYR A 549 0.24 34.49 3.97
C TYR A 549 -0.20 35.25 5.23
N VAL A 550 -1.01 34.59 6.05
CA VAL A 550 -1.42 35.08 7.37
C VAL A 550 -0.74 34.23 8.44
N GLU A 551 -0.05 34.89 9.37
CA GLU A 551 0.65 34.23 10.47
C GLU A 551 -0.28 33.33 11.28
N SER A 552 0.22 32.16 11.71
CA SER A 552 -0.62 31.14 12.33
C SER A 552 -1.30 31.59 13.61
N VAL A 553 -0.64 32.45 14.39
CA VAL A 553 -1.18 33.02 15.63
C VAL A 553 -2.37 33.93 15.33
N GLU A 554 -2.22 34.82 14.34
CA GLU A 554 -3.28 35.74 13.93
C GLU A 554 -4.45 34.99 13.29
N CYS A 555 -4.18 33.99 12.46
CA CYS A 555 -5.23 33.17 11.88
C CYS A 555 -6.05 32.43 12.96
N ARG A 556 -5.40 31.77 13.92
CA ARG A 556 -6.09 31.12 15.03
C ARG A 556 -6.91 32.10 15.86
N ARG A 557 -6.38 33.31 16.08
CA ARG A 557 -7.09 34.39 16.79
C ARG A 557 -8.40 34.75 16.08
N GLN A 558 -8.37 35.02 14.77
CA GLN A 558 -9.56 35.38 14.01
C GLN A 558 -10.62 34.27 13.97
N TYR A 559 -10.20 33.00 13.87
CA TYR A 559 -11.11 31.86 13.95
C TYR A 559 -11.70 31.68 15.36
N ALA A 560 -10.91 31.87 16.41
CA ALA A 560 -11.36 31.82 17.80
C ALA A 560 -12.37 32.93 18.13
N ASP A 561 -12.16 34.15 17.62
CA ASP A 561 -13.12 35.27 17.74
C ASP A 561 -14.49 34.90 17.12
N SER A 562 -14.48 34.06 16.08
CA SER A 562 -15.67 33.51 15.42
C SER A 562 -16.18 32.22 16.07
N LYS A 563 -15.64 31.82 17.23
CA LYS A 563 -15.98 30.60 17.98
C LYS A 563 -15.74 29.29 17.20
N LEU A 564 -14.77 29.29 16.29
CA LEU A 564 -14.35 28.11 15.52
C LEU A 564 -12.95 27.67 15.97
N ALA A 565 -12.81 26.42 16.38
CA ALA A 565 -11.50 25.84 16.68
C ALA A 565 -10.79 25.48 15.37
N LEU A 566 -9.57 25.99 15.18
CA LEU A 566 -8.77 25.74 13.97
C LEU A 566 -7.49 24.97 14.31
N ASN A 567 -7.36 23.76 13.76
CA ASN A 567 -6.10 23.03 13.75
C ASN A 567 -5.28 23.42 12.51
N LEU A 568 -4.03 23.86 12.72
CA LEU A 568 -3.10 24.24 11.66
C LEU A 568 -1.94 23.25 11.46
N GLU A 569 -2.07 22.03 11.98
CA GLU A 569 -1.09 20.98 11.73
C GLU A 569 -1.03 20.67 10.22
N ASN A 570 0.16 20.81 9.61
CA ASN A 570 0.40 20.64 8.17
C ASN A 570 -0.46 21.53 7.25
N SER A 571 -0.88 22.70 7.73
CA SER A 571 -1.67 23.67 6.96
C SER A 571 -1.27 25.11 7.29
N PHE A 572 -1.75 26.05 6.49
CA PHE A 572 -1.47 27.47 6.68
C PHE A 572 -2.58 28.37 6.14
N CYS A 573 -2.65 29.60 6.65
CA CYS A 573 -3.70 30.55 6.31
C CYS A 573 -3.24 31.59 5.30
N THR A 574 -4.18 32.07 4.51
CA THR A 574 -3.94 33.08 3.49
C THR A 574 -5.14 34.03 3.35
N GLU A 575 -4.88 35.21 2.84
CA GLU A 575 -5.89 36.20 2.49
C GLU A 575 -5.61 36.75 1.09
N ILE A 576 -6.62 37.32 0.44
CA ILE A 576 -6.44 37.94 -0.87
C ILE A 576 -5.54 39.18 -0.77
N ALA A 577 -4.57 39.32 -1.68
CA ALA A 577 -3.59 40.40 -1.60
C ALA A 577 -4.19 41.79 -1.89
N ASN A 578 -5.21 41.85 -2.76
CA ASN A 578 -5.90 43.07 -3.16
C ASN A 578 -7.42 42.90 -3.00
N LYS A 579 -8.06 43.79 -2.23
CA LYS A 579 -9.50 43.74 -1.95
C LYS A 579 -10.38 43.98 -3.17
N GLN A 580 -9.87 44.66 -4.22
CA GLN A 580 -10.62 44.86 -5.46
C GLN A 580 -10.80 43.55 -6.25
N ASP A 581 -9.80 42.67 -6.19
CA ASP A 581 -9.86 41.36 -6.84
C ASP A 581 -10.96 40.48 -6.22
N ALA A 582 -11.20 40.63 -4.91
CA ALA A 582 -12.23 39.89 -4.19
C ALA A 582 -13.64 40.23 -4.69
N GLN A 583 -13.86 41.47 -5.16
CA GLN A 583 -15.18 41.91 -5.62
C GLN A 583 -15.55 41.35 -7.01
N HIS A 584 -14.57 40.82 -7.75
CA HIS A 584 -14.75 40.41 -9.15
C HIS A 584 -14.36 38.94 -9.40
N CYS A 585 -14.47 38.09 -8.37
CA CYS A 585 -14.18 36.68 -8.52
C CYS A 585 -15.12 35.78 -7.71
N PHE A 586 -15.21 34.51 -8.12
CA PHE A 586 -15.83 33.46 -7.32
C PHE A 586 -14.76 32.48 -6.86
N SER A 587 -14.76 32.20 -5.56
CA SER A 587 -13.85 31.21 -5.00
C SER A 587 -14.20 29.83 -5.53
N MET A 588 -13.19 29.12 -6.01
CA MET A 588 -13.35 27.72 -6.39
C MET A 588 -13.49 26.81 -5.16
N THR A 589 -13.91 25.58 -5.41
CA THR A 589 -14.17 24.54 -4.41
C THR A 589 -12.92 24.10 -3.66
N GLU A 590 -13.09 23.29 -2.63
CA GLU A 590 -12.01 22.60 -1.92
C GLU A 590 -11.18 21.75 -2.89
N GLY A 591 -9.89 21.53 -2.57
CA GLY A 591 -8.94 20.88 -3.48
C GLY A 591 -8.34 21.80 -4.54
N THR A 592 -8.78 23.07 -4.63
CA THR A 592 -8.16 24.06 -5.52
C THR A 592 -6.67 24.22 -5.19
N PRO A 593 -5.76 24.09 -6.18
CA PRO A 593 -4.33 24.17 -5.94
C PRO A 593 -3.89 25.60 -5.64
N LEU A 594 -3.21 25.76 -4.52
CA LEU A 594 -2.36 26.90 -4.24
C LEU A 594 -1.00 26.68 -4.87
N HIS A 595 -0.51 27.68 -5.57
CA HIS A 595 0.75 27.60 -6.29
C HIS A 595 1.61 28.84 -6.09
N GLU A 596 2.92 28.64 -6.25
CA GLU A 596 3.92 29.68 -6.29
C GLU A 596 4.37 29.86 -7.74
N ILE A 597 4.45 31.12 -8.18
CA ILE A 597 5.00 31.46 -9.49
C ILE A 597 6.49 31.73 -9.35
N ARG A 598 7.30 31.04 -10.15
CA ARG A 598 8.76 31.19 -10.19
C ARG A 598 9.28 31.33 -11.62
N MET A 599 10.35 32.11 -11.76
CA MET A 599 11.12 32.16 -13.00
C MET A 599 12.23 31.10 -12.95
N ILE A 600 12.16 30.13 -13.85
CA ILE A 600 13.19 29.10 -14.04
C ILE A 600 13.73 29.24 -15.46
N ASN A 601 15.02 29.53 -15.60
CA ASN A 601 15.69 29.76 -16.89
C ASN A 601 14.96 30.80 -17.78
N GLY A 602 14.44 31.87 -17.18
CA GLY A 602 13.71 32.92 -17.90
C GLY A 602 12.27 32.57 -18.29
N VAL A 603 11.77 31.39 -17.91
CA VAL A 603 10.38 30.95 -18.15
C VAL A 603 9.61 30.93 -16.84
N GLU A 604 8.38 31.45 -16.87
CA GLU A 604 7.46 31.38 -15.74
C GLU A 604 6.96 29.94 -15.53
N ARG A 605 7.03 29.46 -14.29
CA ARG A 605 6.65 28.11 -13.89
C ARG A 605 5.84 28.14 -12.61
N TYR A 606 4.80 27.32 -12.58
CA TYR A 606 3.87 27.21 -11.46
C TYR A 606 4.20 25.98 -10.61
N PHE A 607 4.48 26.21 -9.33
CA PHE A 607 4.85 25.18 -8.36
C PHE A 607 3.74 24.96 -7.34
N LEU A 608 3.34 23.70 -7.12
CA LEU A 608 2.34 23.34 -6.13
C LEU A 608 2.84 23.64 -4.71
N ARG A 609 2.01 24.33 -3.92
CA ARG A 609 2.29 24.67 -2.50
C ARG A 609 1.25 24.12 -1.54
N GLY A 610 0.05 23.83 -2.01
CA GLY A 610 -1.03 23.37 -1.14
C GLY A 610 -2.36 23.19 -1.87
N PHE A 611 -3.37 22.80 -1.11
CA PHE A 611 -4.74 22.67 -1.60
C PHE A 611 -5.69 23.39 -0.65
N LYS A 612 -6.69 24.07 -1.19
CA LYS A 612 -7.70 24.74 -0.39
C LYS A 612 -8.45 23.73 0.49
N LEU A 613 -8.39 23.91 1.81
CA LEU A 613 -9.08 23.08 2.80
C LEU A 613 -10.43 23.67 3.17
N LEU A 614 -10.48 24.97 3.52
CA LEU A 614 -11.70 25.65 3.95
C LEU A 614 -11.55 27.17 3.82
N GLY A 615 -12.68 27.88 3.80
CA GLY A 615 -12.74 29.35 3.66
C GLY A 615 -13.09 29.82 2.24
N SER A 616 -13.10 31.14 2.02
CA SER A 616 -13.40 31.76 0.73
C SER A 616 -12.39 32.86 0.41
N ILE A 617 -11.69 32.74 -0.72
CA ILE A 617 -10.64 33.72 -1.09
C ILE A 617 -11.22 34.99 -1.73
N CYS A 618 -12.39 34.88 -2.36
CA CYS A 618 -13.08 36.00 -3.03
C CYS A 618 -14.02 36.76 -2.10
N ASP A 619 -13.85 36.64 -0.78
CA ASP A 619 -14.61 37.43 0.18
C ASP A 619 -13.63 38.13 1.12
N SER A 620 -13.44 39.44 0.88
CA SER A 620 -12.52 40.27 1.67
C SER A 620 -12.93 40.47 3.14
N LYS A 621 -14.15 40.03 3.52
CA LYS A 621 -14.66 40.05 4.89
C LYS A 621 -14.69 38.65 5.53
N ALA A 622 -14.38 37.60 4.78
CA ALA A 622 -14.32 36.24 5.31
C ALA A 622 -13.07 36.02 6.15
N LEU A 623 -13.12 34.97 6.98
CA LEU A 623 -11.95 34.47 7.68
C LEU A 623 -10.84 34.05 6.70
N PRO A 624 -9.56 34.11 7.11
CA PRO A 624 -8.44 33.68 6.28
C PRO A 624 -8.65 32.28 5.71
N THR A 625 -8.46 32.11 4.40
CA THR A 625 -8.63 30.81 3.74
C THR A 625 -7.48 29.89 4.13
N VAL A 626 -7.80 28.66 4.53
CA VAL A 626 -6.82 27.67 4.99
C VAL A 626 -6.47 26.74 3.84
N PHE A 627 -5.17 26.55 3.63
CA PHE A 627 -4.61 25.64 2.65
C PHE A 627 -3.77 24.56 3.34
N SER A 628 -3.78 23.35 2.81
CA SER A 628 -2.82 22.32 3.21
C SER A 628 -1.41 22.71 2.81
N ASN A 629 -0.41 22.20 3.52
CA ASN A 629 0.99 22.36 3.15
C ASN A 629 1.44 21.16 2.31
N ALA A 630 1.54 21.32 0.99
CA ALA A 630 1.95 20.23 0.10
C ALA A 630 3.32 19.65 0.49
N GLU A 631 4.24 20.48 0.99
CA GLU A 631 5.57 20.05 1.46
C GLU A 631 5.49 18.97 2.54
N ALA A 632 4.53 19.09 3.46
CA ALA A 632 4.35 18.13 4.55
C ALA A 632 3.93 16.73 4.07
N TYR A 633 3.43 16.62 2.83
CA TYR A 633 2.96 15.39 2.24
C TYR A 633 3.85 14.89 1.09
N LEU A 634 4.89 15.63 0.69
CA LEU A 634 5.72 15.28 -0.47
C LEU A 634 6.37 13.92 -0.32
N ASP A 635 6.90 13.59 0.85
CA ASP A 635 7.58 12.32 1.06
C ASP A 635 6.59 11.15 0.98
N TRP A 636 5.36 11.33 1.50
CA TRP A 636 4.28 10.35 1.35
C TRP A 636 3.81 10.22 -0.10
N ILE A 637 3.63 11.33 -0.82
CA ILE A 637 3.27 11.34 -2.24
C ILE A 637 4.32 10.56 -3.02
N LEU A 638 5.60 10.94 -2.86
CA LEU A 638 6.71 10.33 -3.56
C LEU A 638 6.81 8.85 -3.22
N TYR A 639 6.73 8.45 -1.95
CA TYR A 639 6.76 7.05 -1.52
C TYR A 639 5.75 6.19 -2.30
N ASN A 640 4.53 6.69 -2.52
CA ASN A 640 3.44 5.96 -3.17
C ASN A 640 3.50 6.00 -4.72
N MET A 641 4.26 6.90 -5.32
CA MET A 641 4.46 6.93 -6.77
C MET A 641 5.44 5.84 -7.24
N LYS A 642 5.09 5.18 -8.35
CA LYS A 642 5.84 4.09 -8.98
C LYS A 642 6.36 4.51 -10.36
N TYR A 643 7.48 3.94 -10.79
CA TYR A 643 7.99 4.10 -12.16
C TYR A 643 7.15 3.33 -13.17
N ASN A 644 7.12 3.84 -14.40
CA ASN A 644 6.64 3.09 -15.55
C ASN A 644 7.54 1.86 -15.73
N THR A 645 7.07 0.67 -15.36
CA THR A 645 7.52 -0.54 -16.05
C THR A 645 6.84 -0.50 -17.41
N LEU A 646 7.57 -0.10 -18.45
CA LEU A 646 7.17 -0.40 -19.81
C LEU A 646 6.93 -1.91 -19.86
N GLU A 647 5.72 -2.32 -20.20
CA GLU A 647 5.47 -3.71 -20.57
C GLU A 647 6.44 -4.04 -21.71
N PRO A 648 7.15 -5.17 -21.67
CA PRO A 648 7.78 -5.68 -22.86
C PRO A 648 6.66 -5.88 -23.87
N THR A 649 6.65 -5.09 -24.94
CA THR A 649 5.83 -5.35 -26.11
C THR A 649 6.22 -6.74 -26.60
N ASN A 650 5.25 -7.67 -26.59
CA ASN A 650 5.42 -8.99 -27.15
C ASN A 650 5.97 -8.86 -28.58
N ALA A 651 7.20 -9.34 -28.78
CA ALA A 651 7.78 -9.67 -30.07
C ALA A 651 7.88 -11.19 -30.15
#